data_AF-A0A1B7NLC4-F1
#
_entry.id   AF-A0A1B7NLC4-F1
#
_cell.length_a   1.000
_cell.length_b   1.000
_cell.length_c   1.000
_cell.angle_alpha   90.00
_cell.angle_beta   90.00
_cell.angle_gamma   90.00
#
_symmetry.space_group_name_H-M   'P 1'
#
loop_
_entity.id
_entity.type
_entity.pdbx_description
1 polymer ?
#
loop_
_entity_poly.entity_id
_entity_poly.type
_entity_poly.pdbx_seq_one_letter_code
_entity_poly.pdbx_strand_id
1 'polypeptide(L)'
;MGPPRPYANPSDCLSQLRKLLRFIWIKNWDDWGRLSYFAKSFQITLEEALVLEPDGEWPLTLGRLGGVALQFLATTPSSIPSVSLIDDLLQLITFLSALIPKQMTGQAQQYYSVLAAITLNFQSSSLNINQTREAVVKSALALLQPITSETLDAYAWFGRIFLTIPSLDHHLGGIGNLAAGINYKLLASAIDSHILPSSVSFFQPSDVDKRLWLLSYFIFFHHHAQGNGVVKHAPETLFVKVVSGLLSPAAGDLSRRLDGEEQSQSSLPPFVRSQLLTLVDQHSITHLLTQAGSSRFLTSETSLLQLQASDDAKALAAYALTLLRAFPKRGDEIRMWLYLGSAMDTGIAGGSASGRLPAIKYFWNASRSTKVYRNIVQNSRDVLAMLQAGSTLHPQGGGPAVQQSTDQDQEWTIILLFLELYTFLLKVLDDEEFFSAAPSPERTSNLNASWTQESSLPLDEVKNLTLFLKNLAFTLYWNAADLTSTNVDPTDSSGIRNYFSSFATKLEPVLSSLKPKGSTLVGVTGVHLDYFKGLVTGLLRMVHERDSRRKFLPDGHWLMVDRLDMEGFIPTVVAEEKNRHQLQDDDDDDDDDEETRDEPMEDDFDHSRGGLIGTGRAQQLRRIEELRRRQQQVARRKELEAVAPRLEILRNIPFFIPFATRVQIFREFIFRDQVQRRRGFVDPDSWRLSVAQSLMGLSDDGRPMGHDILNRHHANIRRESLFQDAFEQFYDLGDGFKEPIQISFIDKFGTPEAGIDGGGVTKEFLTSVINDAFNPSGTSSLFIENDQHLLYPNPTIIEQRKAELRREGVPDRSPIMNAEVKEILKRYEFLGRIIGKCLYEGILVDVSFAGFFLLKWALTGGTSSARKESSYRANLNDVRDLDESLYQGL
;
A
#
# COMPACT_ATOMS: atom_id res chain seq x y z
N MET A 1 -40.08 -53.00 -6.36
CA MET A 1 -39.48 -53.94 -5.38
C MET A 1 -40.38 -54.01 -4.14
N GLY A 2 -40.38 -55.12 -3.38
CA GLY A 2 -41.07 -55.20 -2.09
C GLY A 2 -40.41 -54.32 -1.01
N PRO A 3 -40.96 -54.23 0.22
CA PRO A 3 -40.31 -53.48 1.31
C PRO A 3 -38.92 -54.09 1.62
N PRO A 4 -37.92 -53.24 1.98
CA PRO A 4 -36.60 -53.72 2.37
C PRO A 4 -36.70 -54.64 3.58
N ARG A 5 -35.93 -55.73 3.59
CA ARG A 5 -35.89 -56.72 4.67
C ARG A 5 -34.44 -56.97 5.08
N PRO A 6 -34.15 -57.23 6.36
CA PRO A 6 -32.81 -57.61 6.81
C PRO A 6 -32.35 -58.90 6.13
N TYR A 7 -31.06 -59.01 5.89
CA TYR A 7 -30.43 -60.26 5.47
C TYR A 7 -30.30 -61.22 6.66
N ALA A 8 -30.41 -62.52 6.41
CA ALA A 8 -30.39 -63.54 7.46
C ALA A 8 -29.06 -63.60 8.23
N ASN A 9 -27.93 -63.36 7.54
CA ASN A 9 -26.58 -63.35 8.12
C ASN A 9 -25.71 -62.24 7.48
N PRO A 10 -24.71 -61.68 8.19
CA PRO A 10 -23.75 -60.73 7.62
C PRO A 10 -22.98 -61.29 6.41
N SER A 11 -22.65 -62.57 6.41
CA SER A 11 -21.99 -63.27 5.29
C SER A 11 -22.85 -63.31 4.03
N ASP A 12 -24.17 -63.48 4.17
CA ASP A 12 -25.11 -63.40 3.05
C ASP A 12 -25.16 -61.98 2.49
N CYS A 13 -25.15 -60.96 3.35
CA CYS A 13 -25.10 -59.56 2.94
C CYS A 13 -23.83 -59.24 2.13
N LEU A 14 -22.64 -59.71 2.57
CA LEU A 14 -21.39 -59.56 1.83
C LEU A 14 -21.46 -60.23 0.45
N SER A 15 -22.04 -61.42 0.36
CA SER A 15 -22.19 -62.15 -0.90
C SER A 15 -23.08 -61.38 -1.90
N GLN A 16 -24.15 -60.77 -1.40
CA GLN A 16 -25.06 -59.94 -2.21
C GLN A 16 -24.40 -58.63 -2.62
N LEU A 17 -23.61 -58.00 -1.74
CA LEU A 17 -22.81 -56.82 -2.06
C LEU A 17 -21.83 -57.11 -3.21
N ARG A 18 -21.11 -58.24 -3.16
CA ARG A 18 -20.18 -58.64 -4.23
C ARG A 18 -20.90 -58.83 -5.58
N LYS A 19 -22.08 -59.45 -5.57
CA LYS A 19 -22.89 -59.63 -6.78
C LYS A 19 -23.34 -58.27 -7.31
N LEU A 20 -23.86 -57.41 -6.45
CA LEU A 20 -24.32 -56.08 -6.80
C LEU A 20 -23.19 -55.26 -7.45
N LEU A 21 -22.03 -55.15 -6.80
CA LEU A 21 -20.88 -54.40 -7.32
C LEU A 21 -20.33 -54.92 -8.66
N ARG A 22 -20.54 -56.21 -8.97
CA ARG A 22 -20.06 -56.83 -10.21
C ARG A 22 -21.01 -56.62 -11.40
N PHE A 23 -22.29 -56.35 -11.14
CA PHE A 23 -23.33 -56.26 -12.17
C PHE A 23 -24.03 -54.89 -12.25
N ILE A 24 -23.69 -53.95 -11.37
CA ILE A 24 -24.20 -52.57 -11.44
C ILE A 24 -23.68 -51.87 -12.69
N TRP A 25 -24.58 -51.19 -13.42
CA TRP A 25 -24.21 -50.30 -14.51
C TRP A 25 -24.83 -48.90 -14.33
N ILE A 26 -23.98 -47.87 -14.29
CA ILE A 26 -24.36 -46.48 -13.95
C ILE A 26 -25.42 -45.90 -14.89
N LYS A 27 -25.45 -46.33 -16.16
CA LYS A 27 -26.40 -45.84 -17.17
C LYS A 27 -27.79 -46.47 -17.08
N ASN A 28 -27.99 -47.47 -16.22
CA ASN A 28 -29.24 -48.20 -16.09
C ASN A 28 -30.08 -47.70 -14.89
N TRP A 29 -31.29 -47.23 -15.16
CA TRP A 29 -32.19 -46.66 -14.13
C TRP A 29 -32.67 -47.69 -13.11
N ASP A 30 -32.83 -48.96 -13.51
CA ASP A 30 -33.23 -50.02 -12.58
C ASP A 30 -32.16 -50.29 -11.52
N ASP A 31 -30.89 -49.99 -11.83
CA ASP A 31 -29.77 -50.18 -10.90
C ASP A 31 -29.75 -49.12 -9.79
N TRP A 32 -30.36 -47.93 -10.00
CA TRP A 32 -30.59 -46.96 -8.92
C TRP A 32 -31.53 -47.53 -7.85
N GLY A 33 -32.63 -48.16 -8.29
CA GLY A 33 -33.59 -48.80 -7.39
C GLY A 33 -32.99 -50.01 -6.67
N ARG A 34 -32.13 -50.79 -7.34
CA ARG A 34 -31.39 -51.91 -6.72
C ARG A 34 -30.40 -51.43 -5.66
N LEU A 35 -29.67 -50.35 -5.95
CA LEU A 35 -28.71 -49.77 -5.02
C LEU A 35 -29.41 -49.18 -3.78
N SER A 36 -30.51 -48.44 -3.97
CA SER A 36 -31.34 -47.93 -2.86
C SER A 36 -31.94 -49.06 -2.02
N TYR A 37 -32.47 -50.12 -2.65
CA TYR A 37 -33.00 -51.28 -1.93
C TYR A 37 -31.94 -52.00 -1.11
N PHE A 38 -30.75 -52.20 -1.69
CA PHE A 38 -29.62 -52.78 -0.97
C PHE A 38 -29.18 -51.89 0.18
N ALA A 39 -29.06 -50.56 -0.02
CA ALA A 39 -28.67 -49.60 1.00
C ALA A 39 -29.57 -49.68 2.25
N LYS A 40 -30.88 -49.66 2.05
CA LYS A 40 -31.87 -49.76 3.15
C LYS A 40 -31.82 -51.11 3.84
N SER A 41 -31.74 -52.19 3.07
CA SER A 41 -31.65 -53.55 3.63
C SER A 41 -30.35 -53.75 4.40
N PHE A 42 -29.24 -53.16 3.92
CA PHE A 42 -27.93 -53.20 4.58
C PHE A 42 -27.94 -52.43 5.90
N GLN A 43 -28.50 -51.21 5.93
CA GLN A 43 -28.65 -50.44 7.17
C GLN A 43 -29.45 -51.21 8.22
N ILE A 44 -30.63 -51.74 7.86
CA ILE A 44 -31.48 -52.53 8.79
C ILE A 44 -30.74 -53.79 9.28
N THR A 45 -30.03 -54.48 8.39
CA THR A 45 -29.24 -55.68 8.76
C THR A 45 -28.16 -55.34 9.79
N LEU A 46 -27.53 -54.17 9.67
CA LEU A 46 -26.45 -53.77 10.58
C LEU A 46 -26.97 -53.29 11.94
N GLU A 47 -28.14 -52.65 11.97
CA GLU A 47 -28.82 -52.27 13.22
C GLU A 47 -29.22 -53.52 14.03
N GLU A 48 -29.55 -54.62 13.37
CA GLU A 48 -29.88 -55.91 14.00
C GLU A 48 -28.64 -56.76 14.36
N ALA A 49 -27.53 -56.63 13.62
CA ALA A 49 -26.29 -57.38 13.82
C ALA A 49 -25.13 -56.47 14.30
N LEU A 50 -24.99 -56.30 15.62
CA LEU A 50 -24.08 -55.36 16.29
C LEU A 50 -22.56 -55.57 16.06
N VAL A 51 -22.10 -56.59 15.33
CA VAL A 51 -20.66 -56.88 15.15
C VAL A 51 -20.33 -57.25 13.69
N LEU A 52 -19.66 -56.33 12.99
CA LEU A 52 -18.86 -56.65 11.81
C LEU A 52 -17.44 -57.03 12.28
N GLU A 53 -16.93 -58.18 11.85
CA GLU A 53 -15.55 -58.57 12.18
C GLU A 53 -14.54 -57.56 11.57
N PRO A 54 -13.67 -56.93 12.39
CA PRO A 54 -12.81 -55.81 11.95
C PRO A 54 -11.68 -56.22 10.99
N ASP A 55 -11.32 -57.51 10.88
CA ASP A 55 -10.18 -58.01 10.10
C ASP A 55 -10.56 -58.66 8.74
N GLY A 56 -11.68 -58.26 8.13
CA GLY A 56 -12.21 -58.86 6.88
C GLY A 56 -12.14 -57.99 5.62
N GLU A 57 -12.56 -58.55 4.47
CA GLU A 57 -12.72 -57.87 3.17
C GLU A 57 -13.80 -56.74 3.14
N TRP A 58 -14.50 -56.53 4.25
CA TRP A 58 -15.57 -55.54 4.39
C TRP A 58 -15.15 -54.10 4.08
N PRO A 59 -14.06 -53.54 4.64
CA PRO A 59 -13.73 -52.12 4.43
C PRO A 59 -13.45 -51.79 2.97
N LEU A 60 -12.77 -52.68 2.22
CA LEU A 60 -12.46 -52.47 0.81
C LEU A 60 -13.71 -52.60 -0.09
N THR A 61 -14.56 -53.59 0.17
CA THR A 61 -15.81 -53.79 -0.58
C THR A 61 -16.82 -52.67 -0.31
N LEU A 62 -16.91 -52.19 0.93
CA LEU A 62 -17.74 -51.05 1.31
C LEU A 62 -17.17 -49.72 0.78
N GLY A 63 -15.85 -49.55 0.71
CA GLY A 63 -15.23 -48.40 0.05
C GLY A 63 -15.52 -48.37 -1.46
N ARG A 64 -15.59 -49.54 -2.12
CA ARG A 64 -16.07 -49.64 -3.52
C ARG A 64 -17.55 -49.30 -3.65
N LEU A 65 -18.39 -49.73 -2.70
CA LEU A 65 -19.80 -49.35 -2.64
C LEU A 65 -19.97 -47.83 -2.51
N GLY A 66 -19.18 -47.18 -1.65
CA GLY A 66 -19.14 -45.73 -1.53
C GLY A 66 -18.77 -45.06 -2.85
N GLY A 67 -17.71 -45.52 -3.51
CA GLY A 67 -17.29 -44.99 -4.81
C GLY A 67 -18.35 -45.15 -5.91
N VAL A 68 -19.03 -46.30 -5.96
CA VAL A 68 -20.15 -46.52 -6.89
C VAL A 68 -21.32 -45.59 -6.56
N ALA A 69 -21.71 -45.44 -5.29
CA ALA A 69 -22.77 -44.53 -4.89
C ALA A 69 -22.46 -43.07 -5.28
N LEU A 70 -21.21 -42.63 -5.10
CA LEU A 70 -20.74 -41.31 -5.55
C LEU A 70 -20.80 -41.15 -7.06
N GLN A 71 -20.44 -42.17 -7.85
CA GLN A 71 -20.55 -42.14 -9.31
C GLN A 71 -22.00 -42.02 -9.78
N PHE A 72 -22.94 -42.74 -9.14
CA PHE A 72 -24.37 -42.60 -9.41
C PHE A 72 -24.83 -41.16 -9.13
N LEU A 73 -24.50 -40.63 -7.95
CA LEU A 73 -24.77 -39.25 -7.54
C LEU A 73 -24.06 -38.18 -8.39
N ALA A 74 -23.04 -38.54 -9.18
CA ALA A 74 -22.39 -37.64 -10.13
C ALA A 74 -23.15 -37.51 -11.46
N THR A 75 -23.96 -38.52 -11.83
CA THR A 75 -24.67 -38.60 -13.12
C THR A 75 -26.06 -37.96 -13.14
N THR A 76 -26.46 -37.37 -12.02
CA THR A 76 -27.70 -36.62 -11.82
C THR A 76 -27.94 -35.37 -12.70
N PRO A 77 -26.95 -34.71 -13.37
CA PRO A 77 -27.22 -33.45 -14.05
C PRO A 77 -28.00 -33.53 -15.38
N SER A 78 -28.38 -34.71 -15.89
CA SER A 78 -28.93 -34.82 -17.27
C SER A 78 -30.27 -35.54 -17.45
N SER A 79 -30.84 -36.18 -16.43
CA SER A 79 -32.17 -36.81 -16.50
C SER A 79 -32.62 -37.12 -15.07
N ILE A 80 -33.85 -36.79 -14.69
CA ILE A 80 -34.30 -36.73 -13.29
C ILE A 80 -34.50 -38.16 -12.71
N PRO A 81 -33.66 -38.68 -11.80
CA PRO A 81 -34.12 -39.69 -10.86
C PRO A 81 -35.06 -39.05 -9.84
N SER A 82 -36.01 -39.80 -9.29
CA SER A 82 -36.89 -39.32 -8.22
C SER A 82 -36.06 -38.81 -7.03
N VAL A 83 -36.42 -37.65 -6.47
CA VAL A 83 -35.73 -37.00 -5.33
C VAL A 83 -35.47 -37.98 -4.17
N SER A 84 -36.38 -38.93 -3.95
CA SER A 84 -36.25 -40.01 -2.96
C SER A 84 -35.02 -40.90 -3.15
N LEU A 85 -34.60 -41.18 -4.38
CA LEU A 85 -33.43 -42.01 -4.65
C LEU A 85 -32.13 -41.25 -4.35
N ILE A 86 -32.13 -39.93 -4.55
CA ILE A 86 -30.99 -39.07 -4.19
C ILE A 86 -30.86 -39.06 -2.67
N ASP A 87 -31.96 -38.85 -1.94
CA ASP A 87 -31.96 -38.88 -0.48
C ASP A 87 -31.50 -40.24 0.08
N ASP A 88 -31.95 -41.34 -0.51
CA ASP A 88 -31.54 -42.70 -0.12
C ASP A 88 -30.02 -42.91 -0.29
N LEU A 89 -29.44 -42.41 -1.38
CA LEU A 89 -28.00 -42.52 -1.64
C LEU A 89 -27.19 -41.56 -0.76
N LEU A 90 -27.70 -40.36 -0.47
CA LEU A 90 -27.11 -39.43 0.51
C LEU A 90 -27.08 -40.05 1.92
N GLN A 91 -28.15 -40.74 2.31
CA GLN A 91 -28.19 -41.51 3.55
C GLN A 91 -27.18 -42.67 3.54
N LEU A 92 -27.04 -43.38 2.41
CA LEU A 92 -26.04 -44.45 2.27
C LEU A 92 -24.61 -43.91 2.45
N ILE A 93 -24.23 -42.82 1.77
CA ILE A 93 -22.87 -42.28 1.90
C ILE A 93 -22.62 -41.69 3.30
N THR A 94 -23.65 -41.13 3.94
CA THR A 94 -23.59 -40.68 5.35
C THR A 94 -23.32 -41.86 6.29
N PHE A 95 -24.06 -42.96 6.10
CA PHE A 95 -23.89 -44.19 6.87
C PHE A 95 -22.51 -44.82 6.67
N LEU A 96 -22.02 -44.91 5.42
CA LEU A 96 -20.69 -45.41 5.10
C LEU A 96 -19.58 -44.53 5.70
N SER A 97 -19.77 -43.21 5.73
CA SER A 97 -18.80 -42.28 6.34
C SER A 97 -18.64 -42.50 7.85
N ALA A 98 -19.71 -42.90 8.54
CA ALA A 98 -19.64 -43.28 9.95
C ALA A 98 -19.01 -44.68 10.16
N LEU A 99 -19.25 -45.61 9.25
CA LEU A 99 -18.84 -47.01 9.36
C LEU A 99 -17.36 -47.25 8.96
N ILE A 100 -16.91 -46.66 7.86
CA ILE A 100 -15.58 -46.85 7.26
C ILE A 100 -14.90 -45.51 6.93
N PRO A 101 -14.69 -44.63 7.93
CA PRO A 101 -14.26 -43.26 7.72
C PRO A 101 -12.95 -43.14 6.91
N LYS A 102 -11.93 -43.97 7.20
CA LYS A 102 -10.65 -43.96 6.47
C LYS A 102 -10.81 -44.20 4.96
N GLN A 103 -11.59 -45.22 4.58
CA GLN A 103 -11.77 -45.56 3.16
C GLN A 103 -12.57 -44.50 2.41
N MET A 104 -13.54 -43.86 3.08
CA MET A 104 -14.32 -42.76 2.52
C MET A 104 -13.50 -41.48 2.38
N THR A 105 -12.61 -41.17 3.34
CA THR A 105 -11.70 -40.02 3.25
C THR A 105 -10.70 -40.16 2.10
N GLY A 106 -10.24 -41.37 1.79
CA GLY A 106 -9.47 -41.65 0.57
C GLY A 106 -10.17 -41.26 -0.74
N GLN A 107 -11.50 -41.09 -0.72
CA GLN A 107 -12.32 -40.63 -1.86
C GLN A 107 -12.88 -39.20 -1.66
N ALA A 108 -12.38 -38.44 -0.68
CA ALA A 108 -12.92 -37.13 -0.28
C ALA A 108 -13.02 -36.10 -1.43
N GLN A 109 -12.07 -36.12 -2.38
CA GLN A 109 -12.14 -35.26 -3.57
C GLN A 109 -13.41 -35.52 -4.39
N GLN A 110 -13.69 -36.79 -4.70
CA GLN A 110 -14.90 -37.17 -5.44
C GLN A 110 -16.14 -36.90 -4.60
N TYR A 111 -16.10 -37.24 -3.31
CA TYR A 111 -17.19 -37.03 -2.35
C TYR A 111 -17.69 -35.58 -2.35
N TYR A 112 -16.80 -34.61 -2.10
CA TYR A 112 -17.19 -33.20 -2.05
C TYR A 112 -17.48 -32.60 -3.44
N SER A 113 -16.89 -33.11 -4.52
CA SER A 113 -17.24 -32.67 -5.88
C SER A 113 -18.68 -33.02 -6.26
N VAL A 114 -19.14 -34.20 -5.85
CA VAL A 114 -20.50 -34.68 -6.07
C VAL A 114 -21.49 -33.87 -5.24
N LEU A 115 -21.19 -33.67 -3.94
CA LEU A 115 -22.02 -32.83 -3.08
C LEU A 115 -22.10 -31.38 -3.59
N ALA A 116 -21.01 -30.83 -4.10
CA ALA A 116 -21.00 -29.49 -4.71
C ALA A 116 -21.90 -29.43 -5.94
N ALA A 117 -21.82 -30.42 -6.84
CA ALA A 117 -22.67 -30.50 -8.03
C ALA A 117 -24.15 -30.61 -7.68
N ILE A 118 -24.50 -31.45 -6.69
CA ILE A 118 -25.89 -31.57 -6.20
C ILE A 118 -26.38 -30.24 -5.61
N THR A 119 -25.54 -29.57 -4.83
CA THR A 119 -25.88 -28.30 -4.17
C THR A 119 -26.19 -27.18 -5.17
N LEU A 120 -25.44 -27.11 -6.27
CA LEU A 120 -25.66 -26.12 -7.33
C LEU A 120 -26.93 -26.39 -8.16
N ASN A 121 -27.38 -27.64 -8.25
CA ASN A 121 -28.49 -28.06 -9.10
C ASN A 121 -29.88 -27.94 -8.42
N PHE A 122 -29.97 -27.43 -7.19
CA PHE A 122 -31.25 -27.31 -6.46
C PHE A 122 -32.26 -26.29 -7.04
N GLN A 123 -31.91 -25.55 -8.09
CA GLN A 123 -32.73 -24.45 -8.61
C GLN A 123 -33.96 -24.87 -9.45
N SER A 124 -34.19 -26.17 -9.70
CA SER A 124 -35.13 -26.61 -10.76
C SER A 124 -36.37 -27.41 -10.32
N SER A 125 -36.67 -27.65 -9.03
CA SER A 125 -37.79 -28.58 -8.67
C SER A 125 -38.48 -28.29 -7.33
N SER A 126 -39.75 -27.89 -7.34
CA SER A 126 -40.39 -27.07 -6.28
C SER A 126 -41.01 -27.75 -5.04
N LEU A 127 -40.92 -29.06 -4.81
CA LEU A 127 -41.77 -29.69 -3.76
C LEU A 127 -41.08 -30.48 -2.63
N ASN A 128 -39.82 -30.93 -2.76
CA ASN A 128 -39.10 -31.70 -1.71
C ASN A 128 -37.71 -31.15 -1.32
N ILE A 129 -37.37 -29.93 -1.75
CA ILE A 129 -36.01 -29.36 -1.62
C ILE A 129 -35.50 -29.32 -0.17
N ASN A 130 -36.37 -29.04 0.81
CA ASN A 130 -35.93 -28.82 2.20
C ASN A 130 -35.36 -30.10 2.86
N GLN A 131 -35.96 -31.26 2.59
CA GLN A 131 -35.48 -32.53 3.14
C GLN A 131 -34.15 -32.94 2.50
N THR A 132 -34.00 -32.75 1.18
CA THR A 132 -32.75 -33.01 0.48
C THR A 132 -31.65 -32.02 0.87
N ARG A 133 -31.97 -30.75 1.15
CA ARG A 133 -31.02 -29.76 1.71
C ARG A 133 -30.47 -30.25 3.06
N GLU A 134 -31.34 -30.70 3.94
CA GLU A 134 -30.93 -31.25 5.24
C GLU A 134 -30.07 -32.52 5.07
N ALA A 135 -30.43 -33.39 4.13
CA ALA A 135 -29.64 -34.58 3.80
C ALA A 135 -28.25 -34.24 3.25
N VAL A 136 -28.12 -33.19 2.43
CA VAL A 136 -26.81 -32.70 1.95
C VAL A 136 -25.99 -32.11 3.09
N VAL A 137 -26.58 -31.33 3.99
CA VAL A 137 -25.85 -30.80 5.17
C VAL A 137 -25.36 -31.95 6.05
N LYS A 138 -26.21 -32.94 6.34
CA LYS A 138 -25.81 -34.14 7.09
C LYS A 138 -24.69 -34.90 6.39
N SER A 139 -24.80 -35.10 5.07
CA SER A 139 -23.78 -35.79 4.27
C SER A 139 -22.46 -35.02 4.24
N ALA A 140 -22.48 -33.69 4.14
CA ALA A 140 -21.28 -32.86 4.14
C ALA A 140 -20.53 -32.95 5.48
N LEU A 141 -21.27 -33.02 6.60
CA LEU A 141 -20.74 -33.17 7.96
C LEU A 141 -20.31 -34.60 8.29
N ALA A 142 -20.92 -35.62 7.69
CA ALA A 142 -20.71 -37.03 8.01
C ALA A 142 -19.24 -37.47 7.91
N LEU A 143 -18.50 -36.95 6.92
CA LEU A 143 -17.08 -37.26 6.73
C LEU A 143 -16.17 -36.50 7.70
N LEU A 144 -16.66 -35.40 8.31
CA LEU A 144 -15.89 -34.52 9.19
C LEU A 144 -16.04 -34.86 10.68
N GLN A 145 -17.09 -35.59 11.06
CA GLN A 145 -17.38 -35.96 12.45
C GLN A 145 -16.44 -37.04 13.04
N PRO A 146 -16.07 -38.12 12.30
CA PRO A 146 -15.17 -39.14 12.82
C PRO A 146 -13.74 -38.60 12.94
N ILE A 147 -13.16 -38.65 14.15
CA ILE A 147 -11.76 -38.26 14.38
C ILE A 147 -10.86 -39.44 14.02
N THR A 148 -10.17 -39.33 12.89
CA THR A 148 -9.23 -40.30 12.34
C THR A 148 -7.92 -39.60 11.97
N SER A 149 -6.88 -40.37 11.63
CA SER A 149 -5.60 -39.84 11.16
C SER A 149 -5.72 -39.00 9.88
N GLU A 150 -6.76 -39.21 9.09
CA GLU A 150 -6.99 -38.56 7.79
C GLU A 150 -8.03 -37.42 7.88
N THR A 151 -8.52 -37.09 9.07
CA THR A 151 -9.57 -36.06 9.24
C THR A 151 -9.13 -34.70 8.68
N LEU A 152 -7.84 -34.34 8.77
CA LEU A 152 -7.31 -33.11 8.17
C LEU A 152 -7.44 -33.09 6.64
N ASP A 153 -7.25 -34.23 5.97
CA ASP A 153 -7.45 -34.34 4.52
C ASP A 153 -8.92 -34.17 4.13
N ALA A 154 -9.84 -34.72 4.94
CA ALA A 154 -11.28 -34.51 4.74
C ALA A 154 -11.65 -33.02 4.85
N TYR A 155 -11.16 -32.32 5.88
CA TYR A 155 -11.33 -30.87 6.02
C TYR A 155 -10.67 -30.08 4.88
N ALA A 156 -9.53 -30.52 4.37
CA ALA A 156 -8.84 -29.87 3.25
C ALA A 156 -9.66 -29.95 1.95
N TRP A 157 -10.21 -31.12 1.61
CA TRP A 157 -11.06 -31.28 0.43
C TRP A 157 -12.41 -30.58 0.59
N PHE A 158 -12.98 -30.59 1.80
CA PHE A 158 -14.16 -29.81 2.15
C PHE A 158 -13.93 -28.31 1.88
N GLY A 159 -12.80 -27.77 2.34
CA GLY A 159 -12.41 -26.37 2.12
C GLY A 159 -12.18 -26.03 0.64
N ARG A 160 -11.45 -26.88 -0.09
CA ARG A 160 -11.08 -26.63 -1.50
C ARG A 160 -12.24 -26.69 -2.48
N ILE A 161 -13.23 -27.53 -2.21
CA ILE A 161 -14.33 -27.80 -3.14
C ILE A 161 -15.64 -27.21 -2.61
N PHE A 162 -16.08 -27.64 -1.44
CA PHE A 162 -17.42 -27.31 -0.95
C PHE A 162 -17.53 -25.87 -0.44
N LEU A 163 -16.55 -25.38 0.33
CA LEU A 163 -16.54 -24.00 0.83
C LEU A 163 -16.13 -22.95 -0.23
N THR A 164 -15.92 -23.34 -1.48
CA THR A 164 -15.70 -22.40 -2.58
C THR A 164 -16.97 -22.07 -3.36
N ILE A 165 -18.09 -22.72 -3.01
CA ILE A 165 -19.39 -22.53 -3.67
C ILE A 165 -19.94 -21.14 -3.32
N PRO A 166 -20.32 -20.33 -4.32
CA PRO A 166 -20.91 -19.03 -4.08
C PRO A 166 -22.30 -19.15 -3.45
N SER A 167 -22.57 -18.33 -2.44
CA SER A 167 -23.90 -18.21 -1.80
C SER A 167 -24.48 -19.54 -1.31
N LEU A 168 -23.70 -20.35 -0.57
CA LEU A 168 -24.14 -21.60 0.07
C LEU A 168 -25.41 -21.40 0.90
N ASP A 169 -25.53 -20.26 1.57
CA ASP A 169 -26.70 -19.89 2.37
C ASP A 169 -28.02 -19.97 1.57
N HIS A 170 -28.01 -19.48 0.32
CA HIS A 170 -29.17 -19.54 -0.57
C HIS A 170 -29.47 -20.97 -1.05
N HIS A 171 -28.44 -21.76 -1.32
CA HIS A 171 -28.59 -23.15 -1.79
C HIS A 171 -29.08 -24.08 -0.69
N LEU A 172 -28.59 -23.92 0.54
CA LEU A 172 -28.89 -24.77 1.69
C LEU A 172 -30.08 -24.27 2.54
N GLY A 173 -30.55 -23.04 2.33
CA GLY A 173 -31.64 -22.44 3.13
C GLY A 173 -31.20 -22.02 4.53
N GLY A 174 -29.90 -21.74 4.71
CA GLY A 174 -29.28 -21.36 5.98
C GLY A 174 -27.96 -22.11 6.23
N ILE A 175 -26.88 -21.37 6.44
CA ILE A 175 -25.55 -21.97 6.75
C ILE A 175 -25.35 -22.32 8.25
N GLY A 176 -26.27 -21.92 9.13
CA GLY A 176 -26.16 -22.13 10.59
C GLY A 176 -26.03 -23.61 11.00
N ASN A 177 -26.81 -24.51 10.37
CA ASN A 177 -26.73 -25.95 10.66
C ASN A 177 -25.38 -26.55 10.27
N LEU A 178 -24.78 -26.05 9.18
CA LEU A 178 -23.45 -26.45 8.74
C LEU A 178 -22.40 -25.91 9.73
N ALA A 179 -22.54 -24.65 10.17
CA ALA A 179 -21.64 -24.03 11.13
C ALA A 179 -21.65 -24.71 12.51
N ALA A 180 -22.81 -25.18 12.98
CA ALA A 180 -22.93 -25.90 14.25
C ALA A 180 -22.22 -27.26 14.27
N GLY A 181 -22.08 -27.91 13.10
CA GLY A 181 -21.45 -29.22 12.97
C GLY A 181 -19.95 -29.21 12.66
N ILE A 182 -19.36 -28.04 12.39
CA ILE A 182 -17.96 -27.90 11.98
C ILE A 182 -17.07 -27.56 13.17
N ASN A 183 -15.96 -28.29 13.31
CA ASN A 183 -14.88 -27.86 14.20
C ASN A 183 -13.97 -26.86 13.46
N TYR A 184 -14.13 -25.57 13.76
CA TYR A 184 -13.38 -24.53 13.08
C TYR A 184 -11.85 -24.65 13.30
N LYS A 185 -11.39 -25.20 14.43
CA LYS A 185 -9.95 -25.35 14.73
C LYS A 185 -9.32 -26.41 13.82
N LEU A 186 -10.02 -27.52 13.60
CA LEU A 186 -9.59 -28.54 12.63
C LEU A 186 -9.59 -27.99 11.21
N LEU A 187 -10.62 -27.21 10.85
CA LEU A 187 -10.66 -26.52 9.56
C LEU A 187 -9.48 -25.54 9.40
N ALA A 188 -9.17 -24.75 10.42
CA ALA A 188 -8.03 -23.84 10.41
C ALA A 188 -6.71 -24.60 10.22
N SER A 189 -6.51 -25.69 10.96
CA SER A 189 -5.31 -26.52 10.84
C SER A 189 -5.18 -27.18 9.46
N ALA A 190 -6.29 -27.60 8.84
CA ALA A 190 -6.29 -28.18 7.50
C ALA A 190 -5.99 -27.13 6.42
N ILE A 191 -6.51 -25.90 6.58
CA ILE A 191 -6.17 -24.80 5.67
C ILE A 191 -4.67 -24.47 5.76
N ASP A 192 -4.14 -24.34 6.98
CA ASP A 192 -2.74 -23.98 7.22
C ASP A 192 -1.75 -25.05 6.71
N SER A 193 -2.02 -26.33 6.98
CA SER A 193 -1.09 -27.43 6.64
C SER A 193 -1.25 -27.99 5.21
N HIS A 194 -2.48 -28.06 4.67
CA HIS A 194 -2.72 -28.69 3.38
C HIS A 194 -3.09 -27.70 2.27
N ILE A 195 -3.79 -26.59 2.55
CA ILE A 195 -4.28 -25.67 1.50
C ILE A 195 -3.26 -24.59 1.16
N LEU A 196 -2.72 -23.89 2.17
CA LEU A 196 -1.75 -22.81 1.94
C LEU A 196 -0.43 -23.30 1.30
N PRO A 197 0.17 -24.44 1.69
CA PRO A 197 1.47 -24.89 1.15
C PRO A 197 1.37 -25.53 -0.25
N SER A 198 0.19 -26.01 -0.65
CA SER A 198 -0.03 -26.66 -1.95
C SER A 198 -0.20 -25.62 -3.07
N SER A 199 0.91 -24.97 -3.44
CA SER A 199 0.96 -23.66 -4.08
C SER A 199 0.60 -23.56 -5.58
N VAL A 200 0.36 -24.65 -6.32
CA VAL A 200 0.37 -24.54 -7.80
C VAL A 200 -1.00 -24.30 -8.45
N SER A 201 -2.11 -24.79 -7.86
CA SER A 201 -3.45 -24.68 -8.51
C SER A 201 -4.41 -23.69 -7.85
N PHE A 202 -4.41 -23.54 -6.52
CA PHE A 202 -5.45 -22.76 -5.81
C PHE A 202 -5.17 -21.25 -5.74
N PHE A 203 -3.92 -20.85 -6.02
CA PHE A 203 -3.50 -19.45 -5.99
C PHE A 203 -3.48 -18.77 -7.36
N GLN A 204 -4.03 -19.43 -8.39
CA GLN A 204 -4.12 -18.83 -9.72
C GLN A 204 -5.00 -17.56 -9.70
N PRO A 205 -4.69 -16.55 -10.53
CA PRO A 205 -5.46 -15.30 -10.59
C PRO A 205 -6.95 -15.49 -10.93
N SER A 206 -7.33 -16.59 -11.57
CA SER A 206 -8.72 -16.94 -11.88
C SER A 206 -9.54 -17.35 -10.65
N ASP A 207 -8.90 -17.74 -9.55
CA ASP A 207 -9.57 -18.30 -8.37
C ASP A 207 -9.69 -17.32 -7.19
N VAL A 208 -9.54 -16.00 -7.43
CA VAL A 208 -9.73 -14.96 -6.38
C VAL A 208 -11.12 -15.08 -5.74
N ASP A 209 -12.17 -15.26 -6.53
CA ASP A 209 -13.54 -15.33 -6.01
C ASP A 209 -13.77 -16.56 -5.12
N LYS A 210 -13.25 -17.73 -5.52
CA LYS A 210 -13.31 -18.96 -4.72
C LYS A 210 -12.62 -18.79 -3.37
N ARG A 211 -11.47 -18.11 -3.34
CA ARG A 211 -10.73 -17.81 -2.11
C ARG A 211 -11.48 -16.85 -1.21
N LEU A 212 -12.10 -15.80 -1.78
CA LEU A 212 -12.90 -14.85 -1.01
C LEU A 212 -14.14 -15.53 -0.40
N TRP A 213 -14.78 -16.47 -1.10
CA TRP A 213 -15.87 -17.27 -0.53
C TRP A 213 -15.40 -18.18 0.60
N LEU A 214 -14.31 -18.94 0.40
CA LEU A 214 -13.71 -19.78 1.44
C LEU A 214 -13.38 -18.95 2.69
N LEU A 215 -12.73 -17.80 2.51
CA LEU A 215 -12.38 -16.88 3.58
C LEU A 215 -13.63 -16.37 4.31
N SER A 216 -14.68 -16.01 3.58
CA SER A 216 -15.93 -15.49 4.16
C SER A 216 -16.64 -16.54 5.01
N TYR A 217 -16.70 -17.80 4.56
CA TYR A 217 -17.26 -18.88 5.37
C TYR A 217 -16.39 -19.22 6.57
N PHE A 218 -15.06 -19.19 6.42
CA PHE A 218 -14.14 -19.40 7.54
C PHE A 218 -14.35 -18.36 8.66
N ILE A 219 -14.47 -17.08 8.30
CA ILE A 219 -14.78 -15.99 9.23
C ILE A 219 -16.15 -16.23 9.90
N PHE A 220 -17.16 -16.61 9.10
CA PHE A 220 -18.48 -16.91 9.62
C PHE A 220 -18.47 -18.07 10.64
N PHE A 221 -17.78 -19.17 10.35
CA PHE A 221 -17.67 -20.32 11.27
C PHE A 221 -16.92 -19.97 12.55
N HIS A 222 -15.89 -19.13 12.47
CA HIS A 222 -15.19 -18.63 13.65
C HIS A 222 -16.14 -17.83 14.56
N HIS A 223 -16.90 -16.88 14.01
CA HIS A 223 -17.88 -16.12 14.79
C HIS A 223 -18.99 -16.99 15.37
N HIS A 224 -19.50 -17.96 14.60
CA HIS A 224 -20.51 -18.90 15.08
C HIS A 224 -19.99 -19.75 16.25
N ALA A 225 -18.73 -20.19 16.20
CA ALA A 225 -18.11 -20.96 17.27
C ALA A 225 -17.84 -20.14 18.54
N GLN A 226 -17.63 -18.83 18.43
CA GLN A 226 -17.48 -17.93 19.58
C GLN A 226 -18.81 -17.58 20.25
N GLY A 227 -19.94 -17.80 19.56
CA GLY A 227 -21.29 -17.48 20.04
C GLY A 227 -21.57 -15.98 20.12
N ASN A 228 -22.84 -15.59 20.28
CA ASN A 228 -23.26 -14.19 20.53
C ASN A 228 -22.86 -13.66 21.93
N GLY A 229 -21.84 -14.24 22.56
CA GLY A 229 -21.39 -13.86 23.90
C GLY A 229 -20.83 -12.44 23.91
N VAL A 230 -21.18 -11.68 24.94
CA VAL A 230 -20.82 -10.26 25.15
C VAL A 230 -19.29 -10.01 25.23
N VAL A 231 -18.50 -11.07 25.43
CA VAL A 231 -17.03 -10.98 25.50
C VAL A 231 -16.46 -11.29 24.12
N LYS A 232 -16.15 -10.25 23.34
CA LYS A 232 -15.30 -10.38 22.14
C LYS A 232 -13.93 -10.89 22.62
N HIS A 233 -13.51 -12.07 22.16
CA HIS A 233 -12.19 -12.61 22.51
C HIS A 233 -11.16 -12.16 21.46
N ALA A 234 -9.91 -11.97 21.88
CA ALA A 234 -8.82 -11.72 20.94
C ALA A 234 -8.70 -12.87 19.92
N PRO A 235 -8.34 -12.58 18.66
CA PRO A 235 -8.23 -13.60 17.62
C PRO A 235 -7.09 -14.57 17.92
N GLU A 236 -7.36 -15.89 17.81
CA GLU A 236 -6.36 -16.94 18.00
C GLU A 236 -5.27 -16.89 16.90
N THR A 237 -4.02 -17.28 17.23
CA THR A 237 -2.88 -17.23 16.29
C THR A 237 -3.12 -18.04 15.01
N LEU A 238 -3.77 -19.20 15.11
CA LEU A 238 -4.13 -20.03 13.96
C LEU A 238 -5.15 -19.35 13.04
N PHE A 239 -6.12 -18.62 13.60
CA PHE A 239 -7.09 -17.85 12.83
C PHE A 239 -6.39 -16.73 12.04
N VAL A 240 -5.50 -16.00 12.71
CA VAL A 240 -4.68 -14.92 12.13
C VAL A 240 -3.83 -15.44 10.96
N LYS A 241 -3.15 -16.59 11.13
CA LYS A 241 -2.35 -17.24 10.08
C LYS A 241 -3.19 -17.56 8.85
N VAL A 242 -4.32 -18.25 9.02
CA VAL A 242 -5.21 -18.66 7.93
C VAL A 242 -5.79 -17.45 7.18
N VAL A 243 -6.29 -16.44 7.91
CA VAL A 243 -6.86 -15.24 7.27
C VAL A 243 -5.78 -14.50 6.49
N SER A 244 -4.58 -14.29 7.05
CA SER A 244 -3.49 -13.61 6.35
C SER A 244 -3.06 -14.35 5.08
N GLY A 245 -2.95 -15.69 5.13
CA GLY A 245 -2.56 -16.50 3.99
C GLY A 245 -3.58 -16.52 2.85
N LEU A 246 -4.88 -16.52 3.17
CA LEU A 246 -5.95 -16.47 2.16
C LEU A 246 -6.15 -15.05 1.60
N LEU A 247 -5.99 -14.02 2.44
CA LEU A 247 -6.28 -12.63 2.07
C LEU A 247 -5.11 -11.94 1.37
N SER A 248 -3.85 -12.23 1.73
CA SER A 248 -2.65 -11.55 1.18
C SER A 248 -2.61 -11.57 -0.36
N PRO A 249 -2.82 -12.72 -1.04
CA PRO A 249 -2.83 -12.77 -2.51
C PRO A 249 -4.01 -12.03 -3.15
N ALA A 250 -5.13 -11.88 -2.43
CA ALA A 250 -6.36 -11.25 -2.92
C ALA A 250 -6.46 -9.76 -2.51
N ALA A 251 -5.60 -9.25 -1.62
CA ALA A 251 -5.74 -7.93 -1.00
C ALA A 251 -5.76 -6.78 -2.02
N GLY A 252 -4.92 -6.85 -3.07
CA GLY A 252 -4.87 -5.81 -4.11
C GLY A 252 -6.13 -5.76 -4.98
N ASP A 253 -6.69 -6.92 -5.34
CA ASP A 253 -7.95 -6.99 -6.09
C ASP A 253 -9.14 -6.61 -5.20
N LEU A 254 -9.08 -6.98 -3.91
CA LEU A 254 -10.11 -6.62 -2.93
C LEU A 254 -10.21 -5.10 -2.73
N SER A 255 -9.08 -4.41 -2.53
CA SER A 255 -9.08 -2.95 -2.37
C SER A 255 -9.75 -2.27 -3.57
N ARG A 256 -9.41 -2.68 -4.80
CA ARG A 256 -10.03 -2.13 -6.01
C ARG A 256 -11.55 -2.34 -6.06
N ARG A 257 -12.03 -3.53 -5.66
CA ARG A 257 -13.46 -3.86 -5.65
C ARG A 257 -14.23 -3.21 -4.50
N LEU A 258 -13.57 -2.92 -3.38
CA LEU A 258 -14.16 -2.16 -2.27
C LEU A 258 -14.25 -0.65 -2.59
N ASP A 259 -13.33 -0.15 -3.42
CA ASP A 259 -13.19 1.26 -3.76
C ASP A 259 -13.94 1.71 -5.01
N GLY A 260 -14.40 0.79 -5.86
CA GLY A 260 -15.06 1.12 -7.14
C GLY A 260 -16.38 1.87 -6.98
N GLU A 261 -16.44 3.09 -7.54
CA GLU A 261 -17.66 3.84 -7.79
C GLU A 261 -18.52 3.13 -8.85
N GLU A 262 -19.62 2.53 -8.38
CA GLU A 262 -20.90 2.12 -8.99
C GLU A 262 -21.08 1.70 -10.49
N GLN A 263 -20.10 1.68 -11.39
CA GLN A 263 -20.39 1.46 -12.83
C GLN A 263 -19.58 0.40 -13.58
N SER A 264 -18.97 -0.58 -12.89
CA SER A 264 -18.44 -1.77 -13.56
C SER A 264 -18.83 -3.05 -12.82
N GLN A 265 -19.14 -4.12 -13.58
CA GLN A 265 -19.77 -5.39 -13.18
C GLN A 265 -18.99 -6.26 -12.16
N SER A 266 -18.28 -5.69 -11.18
CA SER A 266 -17.38 -6.40 -10.25
C SER A 266 -17.52 -5.99 -8.78
N SER A 267 -18.73 -5.63 -8.34
CA SER A 267 -19.00 -5.42 -6.91
C SER A 267 -18.90 -6.73 -6.13
N LEU A 268 -18.38 -6.67 -4.89
CA LEU A 268 -18.29 -7.84 -4.02
C LEU A 268 -19.69 -8.32 -3.61
N PRO A 269 -19.95 -9.64 -3.58
CA PRO A 269 -21.19 -10.17 -3.04
C PRO A 269 -21.47 -9.65 -1.62
N PRO A 270 -22.73 -9.35 -1.25
CA PRO A 270 -23.05 -8.70 0.02
C PRO A 270 -22.61 -9.52 1.24
N PHE A 271 -22.70 -10.85 1.18
CA PHE A 271 -22.22 -11.75 2.23
C PHE A 271 -20.70 -11.70 2.38
N VAL A 272 -19.96 -11.75 1.27
CA VAL A 272 -18.48 -11.66 1.29
C VAL A 272 -18.06 -10.31 1.86
N ARG A 273 -18.70 -9.22 1.42
CA ARG A 273 -18.43 -7.87 1.92
C ARG A 273 -18.70 -7.76 3.43
N SER A 274 -19.83 -8.27 3.92
CA SER A 274 -20.17 -8.18 5.34
C SER A 274 -19.17 -8.94 6.21
N GLN A 275 -18.82 -10.18 5.83
CA GLN A 275 -17.83 -10.97 6.57
C GLN A 275 -16.43 -10.34 6.53
N LEU A 276 -15.98 -9.80 5.40
CA LEU A 276 -14.67 -9.14 5.36
C LEU A 276 -14.61 -7.87 6.21
N LEU A 277 -15.69 -7.09 6.28
CA LEU A 277 -15.75 -5.90 7.14
C LEU A 277 -15.69 -6.24 8.63
N THR A 278 -16.14 -7.42 9.05
CA THR A 278 -16.02 -7.85 10.46
C THR A 278 -14.58 -8.05 10.92
N LEU A 279 -13.62 -8.26 10.01
CA LEU A 279 -12.20 -8.33 10.36
C LEU A 279 -11.65 -7.00 10.87
N VAL A 280 -12.28 -5.88 10.48
CA VAL A 280 -11.86 -4.53 10.86
C VAL A 280 -12.69 -4.04 12.04
N ASP A 281 -12.45 -4.67 13.20
CA ASP A 281 -13.07 -4.38 14.50
C ASP A 281 -12.03 -3.87 15.51
N GLN A 282 -12.36 -2.78 16.19
CA GLN A 282 -11.45 -2.10 17.14
C GLN A 282 -10.97 -3.05 18.25
N HIS A 283 -11.88 -3.83 18.83
CA HIS A 283 -11.54 -4.70 19.97
C HIS A 283 -10.60 -5.83 19.53
N SER A 284 -10.92 -6.47 18.41
CA SER A 284 -10.12 -7.57 17.86
C SER A 284 -8.69 -7.15 17.51
N ILE A 285 -8.52 -5.97 16.91
CA ILE A 285 -7.22 -5.44 16.50
C ILE A 285 -6.41 -4.92 17.71
N THR A 286 -7.04 -4.23 18.65
CA THR A 286 -6.35 -3.71 19.85
C THR A 286 -5.84 -4.86 20.73
N HIS A 287 -6.64 -5.92 20.89
CA HIS A 287 -6.28 -7.06 21.74
C HIS A 287 -5.47 -8.14 21.02
N LEU A 288 -5.10 -7.95 19.76
CA LEU A 288 -4.35 -8.91 18.94
C LEU A 288 -3.05 -9.38 19.61
N LEU A 289 -2.36 -8.50 20.32
CA LEU A 289 -1.09 -8.81 20.99
C LEU A 289 -1.24 -9.43 22.39
N THR A 290 -2.44 -9.42 22.98
CA THR A 290 -2.64 -9.93 24.35
C THR A 290 -2.35 -11.42 24.46
N GLN A 291 -2.64 -12.20 23.41
CA GLN A 291 -2.39 -13.63 23.38
C GLN A 291 -0.92 -14.00 23.13
N ALA A 292 -0.17 -13.16 22.42
CA ALA A 292 1.26 -13.36 22.15
C ALA A 292 2.10 -13.35 23.44
N GLY A 293 1.64 -12.65 24.50
CA GLY A 293 2.27 -12.66 25.83
C GLY A 293 1.93 -13.88 26.68
N SER A 294 0.76 -14.49 26.48
CA SER A 294 0.24 -15.58 27.32
C SER A 294 0.89 -16.95 27.04
N SER A 295 1.45 -17.14 25.85
CA SER A 295 2.13 -18.41 25.47
C SER A 295 3.43 -18.68 26.23
N ARG A 296 3.90 -17.74 27.05
CA ARG A 296 5.11 -17.90 27.89
C ARG A 296 4.88 -18.62 29.23
N PHE A 297 3.62 -18.95 29.58
CA PHE A 297 3.27 -19.50 30.90
C PHE A 297 3.48 -21.00 31.09
N LEU A 298 3.90 -21.75 30.06
CA LEU A 298 4.02 -23.20 30.16
C LEU A 298 5.42 -23.68 29.73
N THR A 299 6.25 -24.00 30.74
CA THR A 299 7.46 -24.84 30.73
C THR A 299 8.84 -24.18 30.44
N SER A 300 9.83 -24.65 31.19
CA SER A 300 11.17 -24.08 31.40
C SER A 300 12.20 -24.53 30.35
N GLU A 301 12.01 -24.18 29.06
CA GLU A 301 13.02 -24.42 28.02
C GLU A 301 13.26 -23.19 27.13
N THR A 302 14.44 -22.57 27.28
CA THR A 302 14.74 -21.19 26.85
C THR A 302 14.94 -21.01 25.33
N SER A 303 15.14 -22.08 24.55
CA SER A 303 15.44 -22.00 23.11
C SER A 303 14.22 -22.20 22.20
N LEU A 304 13.29 -23.07 22.58
CA LEU A 304 12.07 -23.33 21.81
C LEU A 304 11.06 -22.18 21.93
N LEU A 305 11.00 -21.54 23.10
CA LEU A 305 10.12 -20.40 23.37
C LEU A 305 10.47 -19.17 22.52
N GLN A 306 11.75 -18.97 22.20
CA GLN A 306 12.19 -17.83 21.37
C GLN A 306 11.82 -18.03 19.89
N LEU A 307 11.84 -19.28 19.41
CA LEU A 307 11.38 -19.64 18.07
C LEU A 307 9.85 -19.48 17.94
N GLN A 308 9.07 -19.96 18.92
CA GLN A 308 7.61 -19.81 18.93
C GLN A 308 7.17 -18.34 19.00
N ALA A 309 7.79 -17.53 19.87
CA ALA A 309 7.52 -16.10 19.94
C ALA A 309 7.87 -15.37 18.64
N SER A 310 8.91 -15.82 17.93
CA SER A 310 9.25 -15.29 16.61
C SER A 310 8.19 -15.64 15.57
N ASP A 311 7.65 -16.87 15.57
CA ASP A 311 6.64 -17.30 14.61
C ASP A 311 5.28 -16.63 14.84
N ASP A 312 4.91 -16.38 16.10
CA ASP A 312 3.70 -15.63 16.43
C ASP A 312 3.84 -14.16 15.99
N ALA A 313 4.99 -13.52 16.24
CA ALA A 313 5.25 -12.16 15.75
C ALA A 313 5.16 -12.06 14.23
N LYS A 314 5.69 -13.06 13.49
CA LYS A 314 5.60 -13.13 12.02
C LYS A 314 4.15 -13.23 11.55
N ALA A 315 3.35 -14.10 12.15
CA ALA A 315 1.94 -14.30 11.80
C ALA A 315 1.10 -13.04 12.06
N LEU A 316 1.28 -12.43 13.24
CA LEU A 316 0.59 -11.21 13.64
C LEU A 316 0.97 -10.04 12.72
N ALA A 317 2.25 -9.93 12.36
CA ALA A 317 2.72 -8.91 11.43
C ALA A 317 2.13 -9.07 10.02
N ALA A 318 2.14 -10.30 9.51
CA ALA A 318 1.56 -10.64 8.21
C ALA A 318 0.07 -10.29 8.15
N TYR A 319 -0.69 -10.60 9.21
CA TYR A 319 -2.11 -10.27 9.29
C TYR A 319 -2.36 -8.76 9.34
N ALA A 320 -1.69 -8.02 10.21
CA ALA A 320 -1.87 -6.58 10.34
C ALA A 320 -1.53 -5.83 9.03
N LEU A 321 -0.43 -6.19 8.36
CA LEU A 321 -0.09 -5.63 7.05
C LEU A 321 -1.10 -6.00 5.96
N THR A 322 -1.61 -7.23 6.00
CA THR A 322 -2.64 -7.68 5.05
C THR A 322 -3.92 -6.88 5.22
N LEU A 323 -4.33 -6.56 6.46
CA LEU A 323 -5.47 -5.69 6.74
C LEU A 323 -5.25 -4.26 6.22
N LEU A 324 -4.08 -3.68 6.48
CA LEU A 324 -3.73 -2.33 5.99
C LEU A 324 -3.78 -2.25 4.46
N ARG A 325 -3.35 -3.32 3.76
CA ARG A 325 -3.38 -3.42 2.30
C ARG A 325 -4.79 -3.66 1.75
N ALA A 326 -5.57 -4.50 2.43
CA ALA A 326 -6.94 -4.83 2.04
C ALA A 326 -7.93 -3.67 2.23
N PHE A 327 -7.71 -2.83 3.25
CA PHE A 327 -8.63 -1.75 3.66
C PHE A 327 -7.93 -0.38 3.76
N PRO A 328 -7.39 0.17 2.65
CA PRO A 328 -6.60 1.41 2.69
C PRO A 328 -7.37 2.62 3.25
N LYS A 329 -8.68 2.74 2.98
CA LYS A 329 -9.54 3.83 3.50
C LYS A 329 -9.64 3.85 5.03
N ARG A 330 -9.52 2.68 5.68
CA ARG A 330 -9.53 2.53 7.14
C ARG A 330 -8.13 2.32 7.71
N GLY A 331 -7.09 2.56 6.91
CA GLY A 331 -5.71 2.29 7.30
C GLY A 331 -5.29 3.06 8.55
N ASP A 332 -5.72 4.31 8.69
CA ASP A 332 -5.38 5.13 9.86
C ASP A 332 -6.12 4.68 11.13
N GLU A 333 -7.37 4.22 11.03
CA GLU A 333 -8.08 3.57 12.15
C GLU A 333 -7.35 2.30 12.59
N ILE A 334 -6.95 1.45 11.63
CA ILE A 334 -6.23 0.20 11.91
C ILE A 334 -4.88 0.50 12.58
N ARG A 335 -4.12 1.50 12.09
CA ARG A 335 -2.87 1.94 12.72
C ARG A 335 -3.10 2.44 14.14
N MET A 336 -4.14 3.24 14.37
CA MET A 336 -4.51 3.74 15.70
C MET A 336 -4.84 2.58 16.65
N TRP A 337 -5.63 1.59 16.23
CA TRP A 337 -6.00 0.47 17.08
C TRP A 337 -4.83 -0.47 17.37
N LEU A 338 -3.96 -0.71 16.39
CA LEU A 338 -2.71 -1.44 16.60
C LEU A 338 -1.80 -0.70 17.59
N TYR A 339 -1.73 0.62 17.49
CA TYR A 339 -0.96 1.47 18.40
C TYR A 339 -1.48 1.39 19.85
N LEU A 340 -2.80 1.36 20.06
CA LEU A 340 -3.40 1.18 21.39
C LEU A 340 -3.23 -0.24 21.96
N GLY A 341 -2.76 -1.19 21.13
CA GLY A 341 -2.58 -2.58 21.54
C GLY A 341 -1.35 -2.81 22.43
N SER A 342 -1.48 -3.77 23.35
CA SER A 342 -0.38 -4.22 24.24
C SER A 342 -0.25 -5.74 24.31
N ALA A 343 0.99 -6.21 24.45
CA ALA A 343 1.34 -7.55 24.90
C ALA A 343 1.55 -7.56 26.43
N MET A 344 1.47 -8.73 27.06
CA MET A 344 1.87 -8.88 28.48
C MET A 344 3.40 -9.00 28.59
N ASP A 345 4.01 -8.14 29.40
CA ASP A 345 5.44 -8.17 29.69
C ASP A 345 5.76 -9.22 30.75
N THR A 346 6.83 -9.98 30.53
CA THR A 346 7.32 -11.03 31.43
C THR A 346 8.81 -10.81 31.65
N GLY A 347 9.14 -9.68 32.29
CA GLY A 347 10.50 -9.34 32.70
C GLY A 347 10.96 -10.14 33.93
N ILE A 348 12.07 -10.86 33.80
CA ILE A 348 12.86 -11.44 34.89
C ILE A 348 13.61 -10.29 35.58
N ALA A 349 12.94 -9.60 36.50
CA ALA A 349 13.58 -8.81 37.56
C ALA A 349 12.49 -8.52 38.61
N GLY A 350 12.66 -9.06 39.81
CA GLY A 350 11.66 -8.92 40.88
C GLY A 350 11.40 -7.45 41.22
N GLY A 351 10.14 -7.03 41.13
CA GLY A 351 9.70 -5.72 41.58
C GLY A 351 8.46 -5.19 40.85
N SER A 352 7.27 -5.63 41.29
CA SER A 352 5.96 -4.94 41.20
C SER A 352 5.61 -4.12 39.94
N ALA A 353 4.89 -4.74 39.00
CA ALA A 353 3.64 -4.29 38.37
C ALA A 353 3.43 -5.13 37.09
N SER A 354 2.20 -5.53 36.79
CA SER A 354 1.82 -6.25 35.56
C SER A 354 2.14 -5.40 34.32
N GLY A 355 3.38 -5.45 33.81
CA GLY A 355 3.85 -4.60 32.73
C GLY A 355 3.11 -4.88 31.42
N ARG A 356 2.50 -3.88 30.83
CA ARG A 356 1.99 -3.94 29.45
C ARG A 356 3.12 -3.52 28.53
N LEU A 357 3.42 -4.31 27.50
CA LEU A 357 4.39 -3.98 26.46
C LEU A 357 3.64 -3.41 25.25
N PRO A 358 3.81 -2.13 24.88
CA PRO A 358 3.17 -1.55 23.71
C PRO A 358 3.54 -2.27 22.40
N ALA A 359 2.61 -2.28 21.45
CA ALA A 359 2.78 -2.93 20.15
C ALA A 359 4.07 -2.54 19.43
N ILE A 360 4.42 -1.25 19.46
CA ILE A 360 5.61 -0.71 18.80
C ILE A 360 6.89 -1.32 19.40
N LYS A 361 7.00 -1.38 20.73
CA LYS A 361 8.13 -2.01 21.41
C LYS A 361 8.20 -3.51 21.17
N TYR A 362 7.05 -4.19 21.10
CA TYR A 362 6.98 -5.61 20.76
C TYR A 362 7.53 -5.89 19.36
N PHE A 363 7.04 -5.17 18.34
CA PHE A 363 7.50 -5.36 16.96
C PHE A 363 8.90 -4.82 16.72
N TRP A 364 9.35 -3.81 17.47
CA TRP A 364 10.74 -3.36 17.45
C TRP A 364 11.69 -4.46 17.96
N ASN A 365 11.37 -5.08 19.10
CA ASN A 365 12.15 -6.18 19.65
C ASN A 365 12.20 -7.38 18.70
N ALA A 366 11.08 -7.70 18.05
CA ALA A 366 11.02 -8.72 17.01
C ALA A 366 11.83 -8.32 15.76
N SER A 367 11.81 -7.05 15.34
CA SER A 367 12.59 -6.55 14.21
C SER A 367 14.09 -6.67 14.47
N ARG A 368 14.55 -6.30 15.67
CA ARG A 368 15.97 -6.35 16.06
C ARG A 368 16.53 -7.77 16.11
N SER A 369 15.70 -8.77 16.40
CA SER A 369 16.14 -10.18 16.45
C SER A 369 16.30 -10.81 15.07
N THR A 370 15.69 -10.23 14.02
CA THR A 370 15.77 -10.73 12.64
C THR A 370 17.21 -10.75 12.09
N LYS A 371 17.48 -11.66 11.16
CA LYS A 371 18.77 -11.70 10.44
C LYS A 371 18.89 -10.52 9.49
N VAL A 372 17.78 -10.13 8.83
CA VAL A 372 17.70 -8.96 7.95
C VAL A 372 18.19 -7.69 8.65
N TYR A 373 17.70 -7.40 9.86
CA TYR A 373 18.11 -6.21 10.61
C TYR A 373 19.61 -6.22 10.93
N ARG A 374 20.11 -7.32 11.49
CA ARG A 374 21.53 -7.46 11.86
C ARG A 374 22.45 -7.31 10.64
N ASN A 375 22.08 -7.91 9.50
CA ASN A 375 22.85 -7.82 8.27
C ASN A 375 22.90 -6.39 7.73
N ILE A 376 21.78 -5.65 7.71
CA ILE A 376 21.76 -4.27 7.22
C ILE A 376 22.60 -3.35 8.10
N VAL A 377 22.58 -3.54 9.43
CA VAL A 377 23.35 -2.71 10.36
C VAL A 377 24.85 -3.02 10.26
N GLN A 378 25.24 -4.29 10.20
CA GLN A 378 26.65 -4.72 10.21
C GLN A 378 27.32 -4.63 8.84
N ASN A 379 26.64 -5.11 7.79
CA ASN A 379 27.17 -5.26 6.44
C ASN A 379 26.40 -4.36 5.47
N SER A 380 26.66 -3.06 5.53
CA SER A 380 25.96 -2.08 4.71
C SER A 380 26.12 -2.32 3.19
N ARG A 381 27.14 -3.06 2.72
CA ARG A 381 27.42 -3.29 1.27
C ARG A 381 26.62 -4.47 0.71
N ASP A 382 26.20 -5.40 1.57
CA ASP A 382 25.49 -6.62 1.16
C ASP A 382 23.97 -6.41 1.07
N VAL A 383 23.49 -5.20 1.40
CA VAL A 383 22.06 -4.84 1.39
C VAL A 383 21.44 -5.04 0.01
N LEU A 384 22.16 -4.70 -1.07
CA LEU A 384 21.68 -4.87 -2.45
C LEU A 384 21.45 -6.34 -2.78
N ALA A 385 22.43 -7.20 -2.50
CA ALA A 385 22.33 -8.63 -2.76
C ALA A 385 21.18 -9.27 -1.98
N MET A 386 20.95 -8.82 -0.74
CA MET A 386 19.84 -9.28 0.09
C MET A 386 18.46 -8.84 -0.43
N LEU A 387 18.35 -7.60 -0.95
CA LEU A 387 17.13 -7.09 -1.58
C LEU A 387 16.86 -7.78 -2.93
N GLN A 388 17.90 -8.12 -3.69
CA GLN A 388 17.79 -8.84 -4.97
C GLN A 388 17.51 -10.35 -4.79
N ALA A 389 18.04 -10.99 -3.75
CA ALA A 389 17.80 -12.41 -3.45
C ALA A 389 16.32 -12.74 -3.18
N GLY A 390 15.54 -11.76 -2.69
CA GLY A 390 14.09 -11.86 -2.56
C GLY A 390 13.32 -11.66 -3.88
N SER A 391 13.99 -11.23 -4.95
CA SER A 391 13.40 -10.90 -6.26
C SER A 391 13.59 -11.99 -7.32
N THR A 392 14.52 -12.94 -7.12
CA THR A 392 14.76 -13.99 -8.13
C THR A 392 13.61 -14.99 -8.14
N LEU A 393 12.84 -14.98 -9.24
CA LEU A 393 11.79 -15.95 -9.54
C LEU A 393 12.29 -17.39 -9.38
N HIS A 394 11.51 -18.17 -8.64
CA HIS A 394 11.54 -19.63 -8.51
C HIS A 394 12.43 -20.40 -9.51
N PRO A 395 13.56 -20.99 -9.08
CA PRO A 395 14.05 -22.21 -9.70
C PRO A 395 13.09 -23.34 -9.29
N GLN A 396 12.56 -24.06 -10.26
CA GLN A 396 11.84 -25.32 -10.04
C GLN A 396 12.79 -26.33 -9.42
N GLY A 397 12.81 -26.41 -8.09
CA GLY A 397 13.60 -27.39 -7.36
C GLY A 397 13.45 -27.18 -5.85
N GLY A 398 12.79 -28.11 -5.17
CA GLY A 398 12.60 -28.12 -3.72
C GLY A 398 13.91 -28.36 -2.96
N GLY A 399 14.84 -27.43 -3.06
CA GLY A 399 16.09 -27.41 -2.31
C GLY A 399 16.04 -26.48 -1.07
N PRO A 400 17.05 -26.55 -0.19
CA PRO A 400 17.13 -25.74 1.05
C PRO A 400 17.15 -24.21 0.83
N ALA A 401 17.32 -23.74 -0.41
CA ALA A 401 17.25 -22.32 -0.78
C ALA A 401 15.82 -21.73 -0.69
N VAL A 402 14.77 -22.53 -0.93
CA VAL A 402 13.36 -22.06 -0.91
C VAL A 402 12.89 -21.75 0.51
N GLN A 403 13.38 -22.49 1.51
CA GLN A 403 13.03 -22.26 2.92
C GLN A 403 13.68 -20.95 3.45
N GLN A 404 14.87 -20.62 2.97
CA GLN A 404 15.59 -19.41 3.38
C GLN A 404 14.94 -18.13 2.84
N SER A 405 14.43 -18.14 1.60
CA SER A 405 13.70 -16.99 1.04
C SER A 405 12.40 -16.72 1.77
N THR A 406 11.63 -17.76 2.12
CA THR A 406 10.36 -17.60 2.87
C THR A 406 10.54 -17.06 4.29
N ASP A 407 11.64 -17.42 4.97
CA ASP A 407 11.96 -16.90 6.31
C ASP A 407 12.33 -15.41 6.23
N GLN A 408 13.14 -15.04 5.23
CA GLN A 408 13.54 -13.65 4.99
C GLN A 408 12.34 -12.75 4.66
N ASP A 409 11.40 -13.25 3.86
CA ASP A 409 10.17 -12.54 3.51
C ASP A 409 9.30 -12.26 4.75
N GLN A 410 9.22 -13.21 5.68
CA GLN A 410 8.51 -13.04 6.96
C GLN A 410 9.26 -12.13 7.93
N GLU A 411 10.59 -12.06 7.88
CA GLU A 411 11.35 -11.06 8.63
C GLU A 411 11.05 -9.64 8.13
N TRP A 412 10.93 -9.47 6.80
CA TRP A 412 10.54 -8.18 6.22
C TRP A 412 9.12 -7.73 6.58
N THR A 413 8.14 -8.63 6.72
CA THR A 413 6.79 -8.25 7.15
C THR A 413 6.80 -7.64 8.55
N ILE A 414 7.59 -8.19 9.48
CA ILE A 414 7.75 -7.62 10.83
C ILE A 414 8.34 -6.22 10.75
N ILE A 415 9.44 -6.06 10.00
CA ILE A 415 10.13 -4.78 9.84
C ILE A 415 9.18 -3.74 9.23
N LEU A 416 8.48 -4.08 8.15
CA LEU A 416 7.53 -3.19 7.48
C LEU A 416 6.42 -2.73 8.42
N LEU A 417 5.83 -3.65 9.19
CA LEU A 417 4.80 -3.28 10.17
C LEU A 417 5.36 -2.34 11.25
N PHE A 418 6.54 -2.63 11.77
CA PHE A 418 7.19 -1.76 12.74
C PHE A 418 7.41 -0.35 12.15
N LEU A 419 7.93 -0.25 10.93
CA LEU A 419 8.16 1.05 10.28
C LEU A 419 6.85 1.83 10.07
N GLU A 420 5.76 1.16 9.68
CA GLU A 420 4.42 1.75 9.57
C GLU A 420 3.92 2.32 10.90
N LEU A 421 3.97 1.52 11.96
CA LEU A 421 3.47 1.91 13.28
C LEU A 421 4.33 3.00 13.91
N TYR A 422 5.65 2.94 13.76
CA TYR A 422 6.54 3.95 14.29
C TYR A 422 6.42 5.27 13.52
N THR A 423 6.25 5.22 12.19
CA THR A 423 5.94 6.41 11.38
C THR A 423 4.61 7.03 11.82
N PHE A 424 3.61 6.22 12.17
CA PHE A 424 2.35 6.70 12.72
C PHE A 424 2.52 7.36 14.09
N LEU A 425 3.25 6.72 15.02
CA LEU A 425 3.56 7.28 16.34
C LEU A 425 4.24 8.64 16.24
N LEU A 426 5.27 8.78 15.40
CA LEU A 426 6.01 10.04 15.27
C LEU A 426 5.19 11.21 14.69
N LYS A 427 3.95 10.99 14.23
CA LYS A 427 3.04 12.09 13.84
C LYS A 427 2.27 12.66 15.02
N VAL A 428 2.05 11.83 16.04
CA VAL A 428 1.27 12.17 17.23
C VAL A 428 2.19 12.50 18.40
N LEU A 429 3.40 11.95 18.40
CA LEU A 429 4.42 12.14 19.43
C LEU A 429 5.10 13.50 19.28
N ASP A 430 4.97 14.33 20.32
CA ASP A 430 5.70 15.59 20.43
C ASP A 430 7.17 15.38 20.80
N ASP A 431 7.94 16.47 20.81
CA ASP A 431 9.35 16.40 21.15
C ASP A 431 9.59 16.08 22.65
N GLU A 432 8.79 16.62 23.57
CA GLU A 432 8.98 16.38 25.02
C GLU A 432 8.75 14.92 25.40
N GLU A 433 7.70 14.28 24.86
CA GLU A 433 7.43 12.86 25.02
C GLU A 433 8.49 11.99 24.32
N PHE A 434 8.98 12.41 23.15
CA PHE A 434 10.07 11.73 22.45
C PHE A 434 11.37 11.72 23.28
N PHE A 435 11.79 12.85 23.84
CA PHE A 435 13.03 12.97 24.61
C PHE A 435 12.91 12.47 26.06
N SER A 436 11.71 12.41 26.62
CA SER A 436 11.48 11.95 27.99
C SER A 436 11.50 10.43 28.16
N ALA A 437 11.55 9.66 27.06
CA ALA A 437 11.61 8.20 27.05
C ALA A 437 12.94 7.60 27.56
N ALA A 438 13.88 8.43 28.04
CA ALA A 438 15.15 7.99 28.60
C ALA A 438 14.95 7.36 30.01
N PRO A 439 15.54 6.18 30.28
CA PRO A 439 15.50 5.57 31.60
C PRO A 439 16.44 6.31 32.55
N SER A 440 15.92 7.32 33.26
CA SER A 440 16.62 7.88 34.42
C SER A 440 16.42 6.95 35.63
N PRO A 441 17.50 6.42 36.26
CA PRO A 441 17.39 5.50 37.40
C PRO A 441 16.78 6.11 38.68
N GLU A 442 16.49 7.42 38.67
CA GLU A 442 15.92 8.15 39.82
C GLU A 442 14.42 8.45 39.72
N ARG A 443 13.75 8.10 38.60
CA ARG A 443 12.29 8.28 38.48
C ARG A 443 11.57 7.01 38.93
N THR A 444 11.15 7.00 40.19
CA THR A 444 10.06 6.12 40.67
C THR A 444 8.90 6.21 39.69
N SER A 445 8.40 5.06 39.23
CA SER A 445 7.23 4.88 38.36
C SER A 445 6.23 6.03 38.47
N ASN A 446 6.26 6.97 37.52
CA ASN A 446 5.20 7.96 37.40
C ASN A 446 3.93 7.17 37.06
N LEU A 447 2.97 7.14 37.98
CA LEU A 447 1.68 6.44 37.83
C LEU A 447 0.82 7.01 36.68
N ASN A 448 1.28 8.07 36.00
CA ASN A 448 0.57 8.83 34.98
C ASN A 448 1.41 9.04 33.70
N ALA A 449 2.24 8.08 33.27
CA ALA A 449 2.89 8.18 31.97
C ALA A 449 1.84 8.09 30.85
N SER A 450 1.91 8.99 29.85
CA SER A 450 1.03 8.92 28.68
C SER A 450 1.33 7.65 27.87
N TRP A 451 0.33 7.09 27.19
CA TRP A 451 0.51 5.90 26.36
C TRP A 451 1.54 6.13 25.23
N THR A 452 1.64 7.37 24.75
CA THR A 452 2.65 7.85 23.80
C THR A 452 4.06 7.78 24.39
N GLN A 453 4.25 8.22 25.63
CA GLN A 453 5.52 8.10 26.34
C GLN A 453 5.91 6.64 26.61
N GLU A 454 4.94 5.79 27.02
CA GLU A 454 5.18 4.35 27.21
C GLU A 454 5.55 3.65 25.90
N SER A 455 5.01 4.11 24.77
CA SER A 455 5.27 3.56 23.43
C SER A 455 6.55 4.08 22.79
N SER A 456 7.14 5.17 23.30
CA SER A 456 8.36 5.75 22.76
C SER A 456 9.60 4.87 22.97
N LEU A 457 10.51 4.90 22.01
CA LEU A 457 11.75 4.11 22.03
C LEU A 457 12.86 4.89 22.77
N PRO A 458 13.70 4.20 23.57
CA PRO A 458 14.90 4.83 24.14
C PRO A 458 15.82 5.40 23.05
N LEU A 459 16.50 6.50 23.34
CA LEU A 459 17.35 7.21 22.37
C LEU A 459 18.47 6.33 21.79
N ASP A 460 19.02 5.39 22.58
CA ASP A 460 20.00 4.41 22.11
C ASP A 460 19.41 3.43 21.08
N GLU A 461 18.14 3.05 21.25
CA GLU A 461 17.43 2.20 20.30
C GLU A 461 17.07 2.98 19.02
N VAL A 462 16.70 4.26 19.15
CA VAL A 462 16.51 5.16 18.00
C VAL A 462 17.81 5.33 17.22
N LYS A 463 18.97 5.43 17.91
CA LYS A 463 20.29 5.44 17.25
C LYS A 463 20.51 4.17 16.43
N ASN A 464 20.20 2.99 16.96
CA ASN A 464 20.31 1.73 16.21
C ASN A 464 19.33 1.67 15.03
N LEU A 465 18.11 2.17 15.18
CA LEU A 465 17.14 2.30 14.10
C LEU A 465 17.66 3.22 12.98
N THR A 466 18.24 4.37 13.31
CA THR A 466 18.77 5.29 12.30
C THR A 466 19.94 4.68 11.53
N LEU A 467 20.81 3.88 12.14
CA LEU A 467 21.86 3.13 11.41
C LEU A 467 21.26 2.18 10.37
N PHE A 468 20.24 1.42 10.77
CA PHE A 468 19.50 0.53 9.87
C PHE A 468 18.87 1.31 8.71
N LEU A 469 18.12 2.38 9.01
CA LEU A 469 17.44 3.19 8.01
C LEU A 469 18.42 3.92 7.08
N LYS A 470 19.57 4.38 7.59
CA LYS A 470 20.61 5.03 6.79
C LYS A 470 21.16 4.10 5.72
N ASN A 471 21.56 2.89 6.12
CA ASN A 471 22.13 1.90 5.20
C ASN A 471 21.10 1.44 4.16
N LEU A 472 19.85 1.25 4.58
CA LEU A 472 18.75 0.87 3.71
C LEU A 472 18.39 1.98 2.71
N ALA A 473 18.16 3.22 3.19
CA ALA A 473 17.82 4.36 2.36
C ALA A 473 18.92 4.65 1.32
N PHE A 474 20.19 4.64 1.75
CA PHE A 474 21.31 4.82 0.83
C PHE A 474 21.27 3.81 -0.32
N THR A 475 21.07 2.52 -0.02
CA THR A 475 21.02 1.47 -1.04
C THR A 475 19.83 1.62 -1.99
N LEU A 476 18.65 2.00 -1.46
CA LEU A 476 17.44 2.21 -2.26
C LEU A 476 17.58 3.35 -3.28
N TYR A 477 18.33 4.40 -2.96
CA TYR A 477 18.59 5.52 -3.87
C TYR A 477 19.82 5.30 -4.76
N TRP A 478 20.91 4.80 -4.20
CA TRP A 478 22.16 4.58 -4.93
C TRP A 478 22.05 3.49 -6.00
N ASN A 479 21.31 2.41 -5.71
CA ASN A 479 21.14 1.26 -6.60
C ASN A 479 19.75 1.20 -7.25
N ALA A 480 19.08 2.34 -7.44
CA ALA A 480 17.75 2.39 -8.02
C ALA A 480 17.68 1.71 -9.41
N ALA A 481 18.71 1.87 -10.23
CA ALA A 481 18.85 1.22 -11.54
C ALA A 481 18.90 -0.32 -11.44
N ASP A 482 19.68 -0.85 -10.49
CA ASP A 482 19.86 -2.30 -10.30
C ASP A 482 18.62 -2.98 -9.71
N LEU A 483 17.82 -2.22 -8.95
CA LEU A 483 16.57 -2.71 -8.36
C LEU A 483 15.39 -2.68 -9.35
N THR A 484 15.48 -1.87 -10.41
CA THR A 484 14.42 -1.72 -11.42
C THR A 484 14.65 -2.60 -12.65
N SER A 485 15.91 -2.84 -13.03
CA SER A 485 16.30 -3.62 -14.23
C SER A 485 16.11 -5.14 -14.12
N THR A 486 16.08 -5.70 -12.91
CA THR A 486 15.98 -7.16 -12.65
C THR A 486 14.62 -7.80 -13.00
N ASN A 487 13.64 -7.02 -13.47
CA ASN A 487 12.29 -7.51 -13.81
C ASN A 487 11.95 -7.44 -15.31
N VAL A 488 12.91 -7.12 -16.19
CA VAL A 488 12.72 -7.13 -17.65
C VAL A 488 13.31 -8.42 -18.22
N ASP A 489 12.47 -9.42 -18.51
CA ASP A 489 12.90 -10.61 -19.27
C ASP A 489 13.36 -10.17 -20.69
N PRO A 490 14.60 -10.47 -21.12
CA PRO A 490 15.11 -10.06 -22.43
C PRO A 490 14.46 -10.84 -23.60
N THR A 491 13.56 -11.78 -23.32
CA THR A 491 12.84 -12.56 -24.33
C THR A 491 11.57 -11.88 -24.86
N ASP A 492 11.11 -10.79 -24.25
CA ASP A 492 9.93 -10.03 -24.70
C ASP A 492 10.28 -8.88 -25.66
N SER A 493 11.27 -9.08 -26.53
CA SER A 493 11.49 -8.20 -27.71
C SER A 493 10.47 -8.45 -28.85
N SER A 494 9.38 -9.17 -28.59
CA SER A 494 8.31 -9.49 -29.55
C SER A 494 7.48 -8.25 -29.97
N GLY A 495 7.77 -7.07 -29.44
CA GLY A 495 7.02 -5.85 -29.72
C GLY A 495 7.11 -5.36 -31.16
N ILE A 496 8.18 -5.63 -31.91
CA ILE A 496 8.39 -4.98 -33.23
C ILE A 496 7.96 -5.89 -34.40
N ARG A 497 7.93 -7.22 -34.21
CA ARG A 497 7.71 -8.17 -35.31
C ARG A 497 6.23 -8.34 -35.71
N ASN A 498 5.29 -7.97 -34.83
CA ASN A 498 3.85 -8.03 -35.10
C ASN A 498 3.29 -6.81 -35.83
N TYR A 499 4.10 -5.75 -36.03
CA TYR A 499 3.64 -4.52 -36.71
C TYR A 499 3.77 -4.55 -38.23
N PHE A 500 4.58 -5.47 -38.80
CA PHE A 500 4.90 -5.47 -40.24
C PHE A 500 4.22 -6.58 -41.08
N SER A 501 3.33 -7.41 -40.53
CA SER A 501 2.60 -8.40 -41.35
C SER A 501 1.31 -7.83 -41.92
N SER A 502 1.41 -7.22 -43.09
CA SER A 502 0.31 -6.66 -43.86
C SER A 502 -0.26 -7.68 -44.87
N PHE A 503 -1.06 -8.65 -44.45
CA PHE A 503 -2.05 -9.33 -45.32
C PHE A 503 -3.22 -9.91 -44.49
N ALA A 504 -4.44 -9.73 -45.01
CA ALA A 504 -5.73 -9.84 -44.35
C ALA A 504 -6.18 -11.27 -43.96
N THR A 505 -6.95 -11.39 -42.87
CA THR A 505 -8.37 -11.85 -42.86
C THR A 505 -8.98 -11.80 -41.45
N LYS A 506 -10.29 -11.51 -41.40
CA LYS A 506 -11.17 -11.33 -40.22
C LYS A 506 -11.04 -12.44 -39.17
N LEU A 507 -11.01 -12.08 -37.87
CA LEU A 507 -11.74 -12.72 -36.74
C LEU A 507 -11.39 -12.04 -35.39
N GLU A 508 -12.44 -11.85 -34.57
CA GLU A 508 -12.60 -11.53 -33.13
C GLU A 508 -11.49 -10.80 -32.30
N PRO A 509 -11.85 -9.80 -31.46
CA PRO A 509 -10.92 -9.19 -30.53
C PRO A 509 -10.72 -10.08 -29.30
N VAL A 510 -9.61 -10.81 -29.26
CA VAL A 510 -9.12 -11.44 -28.02
C VAL A 510 -8.55 -10.35 -27.12
N LEU A 511 -9.33 -9.95 -26.11
CA LEU A 511 -8.91 -9.13 -24.98
C LEU A 511 -7.99 -9.95 -24.05
N SER A 512 -6.71 -10.08 -24.40
CA SER A 512 -5.68 -10.51 -23.44
C SER A 512 -5.11 -9.28 -22.73
N SER A 513 -5.43 -9.16 -21.45
CA SER A 513 -4.99 -8.10 -20.55
C SER A 513 -3.46 -8.09 -20.37
N LEU A 514 -2.76 -7.16 -21.00
CA LEU A 514 -1.40 -6.79 -20.62
C LEU A 514 -1.49 -5.88 -19.38
N LYS A 515 -1.53 -6.50 -18.19
CA LYS A 515 -1.38 -5.78 -16.91
C LYS A 515 0.10 -5.45 -16.72
N PRO A 516 0.48 -4.20 -16.39
CA PRO A 516 1.85 -3.88 -16.02
C PRO A 516 2.18 -4.59 -14.71
N LYS A 517 3.17 -5.50 -14.73
CA LYS A 517 3.75 -6.06 -13.51
C LYS A 517 4.59 -4.96 -12.86
N GLY A 518 4.06 -4.31 -11.83
CA GLY A 518 4.84 -3.39 -10.99
C GLY A 518 5.98 -4.14 -10.31
N SER A 519 7.15 -3.51 -10.18
CA SER A 519 8.31 -4.04 -9.47
C SER A 519 7.99 -4.27 -7.99
N THR A 520 7.61 -5.49 -7.64
CA THR A 520 7.39 -5.95 -6.26
C THR A 520 8.69 -6.51 -5.72
N LEU A 521 9.39 -5.76 -4.87
CA LEU A 521 10.74 -6.13 -4.44
C LEU A 521 10.80 -7.02 -3.18
N VAL A 522 9.68 -7.62 -2.78
CA VAL A 522 9.63 -8.62 -1.70
C VAL A 522 8.53 -9.60 -2.09
N GLY A 523 8.90 -10.83 -2.46
CA GLY A 523 8.04 -11.81 -3.12
C GLY A 523 6.75 -12.18 -2.37
N VAL A 524 6.60 -11.77 -1.10
CA VAL A 524 5.47 -12.15 -0.24
C VAL A 524 4.57 -10.98 0.16
N THR A 525 5.03 -9.72 0.13
CA THR A 525 4.21 -8.60 0.66
C THR A 525 3.41 -7.87 -0.41
N GLY A 526 3.79 -7.99 -1.68
CA GLY A 526 3.16 -7.27 -2.79
C GLY A 526 3.17 -5.75 -2.61
N VAL A 527 4.09 -5.24 -1.78
CA VAL A 527 4.35 -3.81 -1.57
C VAL A 527 5.21 -3.31 -2.72
N HIS A 528 4.81 -2.17 -3.29
CA HIS A 528 5.56 -1.52 -4.36
C HIS A 528 6.88 -0.95 -3.80
N LEU A 529 7.97 -1.08 -4.56
CA LEU A 529 9.28 -0.53 -4.19
C LEU A 529 9.19 0.97 -3.83
N ASP A 530 8.41 1.73 -4.60
CA ASP A 530 8.25 3.17 -4.41
C ASP A 530 7.59 3.49 -3.06
N TYR A 531 6.56 2.72 -2.66
CA TYR A 531 5.94 2.84 -1.35
C TYR A 531 6.93 2.57 -0.21
N PHE A 532 7.72 1.50 -0.34
CA PHE A 532 8.74 1.14 0.64
C PHE A 532 9.83 2.21 0.76
N LYS A 533 10.33 2.71 -0.39
CA LYS A 533 11.28 3.81 -0.48
C LYS A 533 10.73 5.08 0.20
N GLY A 534 9.45 5.41 -0.03
CA GLY A 534 8.77 6.52 0.64
C GLY A 534 8.62 6.34 2.15
N LEU A 535 8.28 5.15 2.64
CA LEU A 535 8.15 4.85 4.07
C LEU A 535 9.49 5.01 4.80
N VAL A 536 10.56 4.41 4.27
CA VAL A 536 11.91 4.48 4.85
C VAL A 536 12.41 5.94 4.88
N THR A 537 12.23 6.66 3.77
CA THR A 537 12.67 8.06 3.63
C THR A 537 11.89 8.99 4.55
N GLY A 538 10.57 8.82 4.61
CA GLY A 538 9.69 9.61 5.49
C GLY A 538 10.08 9.43 6.95
N LEU A 539 10.27 8.18 7.40
CA LEU A 539 10.67 7.92 8.78
C LEU A 539 12.04 8.50 9.11
N LEU A 540 13.02 8.32 8.21
CA LEU A 540 14.38 8.85 8.38
C LEU A 540 14.37 10.38 8.54
N ARG A 541 13.57 11.09 7.73
CA ARG A 541 13.39 12.54 7.81
C ARG A 541 12.75 12.97 9.13
N MET A 542 11.68 12.30 9.57
CA MET A 542 10.99 12.63 10.83
C MET A 542 11.89 12.50 12.06
N VAL A 543 12.82 11.53 12.06
CA VAL A 543 13.81 11.36 13.13
C VAL A 543 14.94 12.40 13.00
N HIS A 544 15.44 12.65 11.79
CA HIS A 544 16.46 13.68 11.54
C HIS A 544 15.97 15.08 11.94
N GLU A 545 14.72 15.42 11.66
CA GLU A 545 14.11 16.70 12.02
C GLU A 545 14.11 16.91 13.55
N ARG A 546 13.83 15.86 14.33
CA ARG A 546 13.89 15.87 15.79
C ARG A 546 15.31 16.06 16.31
N ASP A 547 16.27 15.32 15.76
CA ASP A 547 17.69 15.48 16.10
C ASP A 547 18.22 16.87 15.73
N SER A 548 17.68 17.47 14.65
CA SER A 548 18.03 18.83 14.23
C SER A 548 17.51 19.90 15.20
N ARG A 549 16.32 19.72 15.78
CA ARG A 549 15.77 20.62 16.82
C ARG A 549 16.48 20.46 18.16
N ARG A 550 16.72 19.22 18.58
CA ARG A 550 17.43 18.90 19.82
C ARG A 550 18.32 17.67 19.59
N LYS A 551 19.63 17.92 19.49
CA LYS A 551 20.63 16.88 19.23
C LYS A 551 20.61 15.81 20.31
N PHE A 552 20.52 14.56 19.88
CA PHE A 552 20.72 13.36 20.71
C PHE A 552 21.68 12.35 20.05
N LEU A 553 21.99 12.52 18.77
CA LEU A 553 22.97 11.72 18.05
C LEU A 553 24.34 12.41 18.02
N PRO A 554 25.45 11.65 17.94
CA PRO A 554 26.79 12.23 17.80
C PRO A 554 26.94 13.07 16.53
N ASP A 555 27.85 14.05 16.57
CA ASP A 555 28.20 14.82 15.38
C ASP A 555 28.72 13.92 14.25
N GLY A 556 28.24 14.17 13.03
CA GLY A 556 28.58 13.37 11.85
C GLY A 556 27.79 12.06 11.72
N HIS A 557 26.94 11.68 12.70
CA HIS A 557 26.16 10.44 12.65
C HIS A 557 25.31 10.30 11.38
N TRP A 558 24.78 11.39 10.83
CA TRP A 558 23.95 11.37 9.62
C TRP A 558 24.74 11.29 8.31
N LEU A 559 26.03 11.62 8.33
CA LEU A 559 26.84 11.68 7.11
C LEU A 559 27.15 10.26 6.60
N MET A 560 27.29 10.11 5.28
CA MET A 560 27.65 8.84 4.61
C MET A 560 29.02 8.94 3.92
N VAL A 561 30.01 9.53 4.62
CA VAL A 561 31.35 9.81 4.09
C VAL A 561 32.11 8.53 3.69
N ASP A 562 31.88 7.41 4.37
CA ASP A 562 32.54 6.13 4.06
C ASP A 562 32.12 5.52 2.71
N ARG A 563 31.02 6.00 2.13
CA ARG A 563 30.46 5.51 0.86
C ARG A 563 30.48 6.54 -0.26
N LEU A 564 30.53 7.81 0.11
CA LEU A 564 30.54 8.92 -0.82
C LEU A 564 31.95 9.49 -0.86
N ASP A 565 32.64 9.27 -1.97
CA ASP A 565 33.86 10.02 -2.25
C ASP A 565 33.51 11.48 -2.53
N MET A 566 33.80 12.35 -1.55
CA MET A 566 33.42 13.75 -1.55
C MET A 566 34.26 14.60 -2.52
N GLU A 567 35.45 14.17 -2.90
CA GLU A 567 36.33 14.92 -3.81
C GLU A 567 35.79 14.89 -5.25
N GLY A 568 35.29 13.74 -5.70
CA GLY A 568 34.66 13.56 -7.01
C GLY A 568 33.14 13.78 -7.03
N PHE A 569 32.50 14.01 -5.88
CA PHE A 569 31.04 14.03 -5.79
C PHE A 569 30.40 15.17 -6.58
N ILE A 570 30.90 16.39 -6.39
CA ILE A 570 30.36 17.61 -7.02
C ILE A 570 30.35 17.50 -8.55
N PRO A 571 31.50 17.31 -9.25
CA PRO A 571 31.50 17.27 -10.71
C PRO A 571 30.60 16.16 -11.27
N THR A 572 30.49 15.02 -10.56
CA THR A 572 29.62 13.91 -10.96
C THR A 572 28.14 14.28 -10.84
N VAL A 573 27.71 14.88 -9.73
CA VAL A 573 26.32 15.31 -9.53
C VAL A 573 25.94 16.37 -10.58
N VAL A 574 26.84 17.29 -10.90
CA VAL A 574 26.54 18.29 -11.91
C VAL A 574 26.55 17.73 -13.33
N ALA A 575 27.26 16.62 -13.59
CA ALA A 575 27.14 15.87 -14.84
C ALA A 575 25.80 15.12 -14.91
N GLU A 576 25.37 14.49 -13.81
CA GLU A 576 24.06 13.81 -13.69
C GLU A 576 22.91 14.80 -13.94
N GLU A 577 22.93 15.98 -13.33
CA GLU A 577 21.90 17.01 -13.56
C GLU A 577 21.90 17.54 -15.00
N LYS A 578 23.08 17.68 -15.62
CA LYS A 578 23.17 18.08 -17.04
C LYS A 578 22.54 17.02 -17.95
N ASN A 579 22.87 15.74 -17.72
CA ASN A 579 22.31 14.64 -18.51
C ASN A 579 20.79 14.57 -18.37
N ARG A 580 20.28 14.83 -17.16
CA ARG A 580 18.84 14.91 -16.88
C ARG A 580 18.16 16.08 -17.61
N HIS A 581 18.77 17.26 -17.63
CA HIS A 581 18.22 18.39 -18.41
C HIS A 581 18.23 18.11 -19.90
N GLN A 582 19.29 17.50 -20.45
CA GLN A 582 19.34 17.11 -21.87
C GLN A 582 18.22 16.14 -22.23
N LEU A 583 17.99 15.12 -21.41
CA LEU A 583 16.88 14.17 -21.60
C LEU A 583 15.50 14.83 -21.48
N GLN A 584 15.39 15.97 -20.79
CA GLN A 584 14.15 16.72 -20.67
C GLN A 584 13.95 17.68 -21.86
N ASP A 585 15.02 18.32 -22.33
CA ASP A 585 14.99 19.20 -23.51
C ASP A 585 14.72 18.39 -24.80
N ASP A 586 15.33 17.21 -24.95
CA ASP A 586 15.08 16.29 -26.08
C ASP A 586 13.61 15.80 -26.14
N ASP A 587 12.86 15.89 -25.03
CA ASP A 587 11.45 15.49 -24.95
C ASP A 587 10.48 16.62 -25.33
N ASP A 588 10.80 17.88 -25.00
CA ASP A 588 9.96 19.02 -25.36
C ASP A 588 9.93 19.19 -26.90
N ASP A 589 11.03 18.85 -27.59
CA ASP A 589 11.12 18.80 -29.05
C ASP A 589 10.24 17.69 -29.70
N ASP A 590 9.93 16.59 -28.98
CA ASP A 590 9.07 15.49 -29.45
C ASP A 590 7.56 15.76 -29.20
N ASP A 591 7.21 16.57 -28.19
CA ASP A 591 5.82 16.98 -27.90
C ASP A 591 5.38 18.19 -28.78
N ASP A 592 6.33 19.03 -29.25
CA ASP A 592 6.06 20.20 -30.12
C ASP A 592 5.50 19.85 -31.52
N ASP A 593 5.72 18.63 -32.02
CA ASP A 593 5.14 18.16 -33.30
C ASP A 593 3.63 17.81 -33.20
N GLU A 594 3.05 17.72 -31.98
CA GLU A 594 1.60 17.50 -31.77
C GLU A 594 0.88 18.58 -30.94
N GLU A 595 1.58 19.51 -30.28
CA GLU A 595 0.93 20.56 -29.45
C GLU A 595 0.17 21.65 -30.25
N THR A 596 0.28 21.70 -31.58
CA THR A 596 -0.49 22.67 -32.39
C THR A 596 -1.97 22.30 -32.61
N ARG A 597 -2.55 21.31 -31.90
CA ARG A 597 -3.95 20.91 -32.13
C ARG A 597 -4.93 20.84 -30.96
N ASP A 598 -4.53 21.03 -29.71
CA ASP A 598 -5.50 20.97 -28.60
C ASP A 598 -5.19 22.00 -27.50
N GLU A 599 -5.55 23.27 -27.73
CA GLU A 599 -5.79 24.19 -26.60
C GLU A 599 -7.09 23.75 -25.87
N PRO A 600 -7.06 23.49 -24.55
CA PRO A 600 -8.26 23.21 -23.79
C PRO A 600 -9.02 24.52 -23.54
N MET A 601 -10.11 24.72 -24.28
CA MET A 601 -11.18 25.63 -23.85
C MET A 601 -11.72 25.14 -22.50
N GLU A 602 -11.52 25.94 -21.45
CA GLU A 602 -12.16 25.79 -20.15
C GLU A 602 -13.68 25.89 -20.33
N ASP A 603 -14.37 24.75 -20.29
CA ASP A 603 -15.83 24.67 -20.23
C ASP A 603 -16.22 23.97 -18.92
N ASP A 604 -16.37 24.77 -17.86
CA ASP A 604 -17.01 24.35 -16.61
C ASP A 604 -18.48 24.78 -16.68
N PHE A 605 -19.35 23.92 -17.23
CA PHE A 605 -20.78 23.96 -16.98
C PHE A 605 -21.41 22.56 -16.90
N ASP A 606 -21.71 22.21 -15.65
CA ASP A 606 -22.91 21.54 -15.16
C ASP A 606 -23.42 20.24 -15.84
N HIS A 607 -23.33 19.16 -15.07
CA HIS A 607 -23.95 17.87 -15.37
C HIS A 607 -25.48 17.97 -15.30
N SER A 608 -26.12 18.10 -16.47
CA SER A 608 -27.51 17.67 -16.63
C SER A 608 -27.68 16.72 -17.82
N ARG A 609 -28.35 15.61 -17.52
CA ARG A 609 -28.52 14.40 -18.33
C ARG A 609 -29.04 14.70 -19.75
N GLY A 610 -28.38 14.13 -20.76
CA GLY A 610 -28.92 13.95 -22.11
C GLY A 610 -28.14 12.87 -22.86
N GLY A 611 -28.71 11.67 -22.98
CA GLY A 611 -28.08 10.54 -23.62
C GLY A 611 -27.86 10.76 -25.12
N LEU A 612 -26.60 10.74 -25.55
CA LEU A 612 -26.22 10.51 -26.94
C LEU A 612 -25.50 9.16 -27.04
N ILE A 613 -26.22 8.21 -27.63
CA ILE A 613 -25.79 6.85 -27.91
C ILE A 613 -24.76 6.91 -29.04
N GLY A 614 -23.45 6.83 -28.71
CA GLY A 614 -22.39 6.71 -29.73
C GLY A 614 -20.94 6.95 -29.30
N THR A 615 -20.66 7.52 -28.12
CA THR A 615 -19.31 8.01 -27.76
C THR A 615 -18.42 7.03 -26.98
N GLY A 616 -18.91 5.82 -26.68
CA GLY A 616 -18.18 4.86 -25.83
C GLY A 616 -16.79 4.46 -26.36
N ARG A 617 -16.61 4.43 -27.69
CA ARG A 617 -15.31 4.07 -28.31
C ARG A 617 -14.30 5.23 -28.26
N ALA A 618 -14.75 6.48 -28.39
CA ALA A 618 -13.88 7.65 -28.34
C ALA A 618 -13.41 7.94 -26.91
N GLN A 619 -14.29 7.81 -25.91
CA GLN A 619 -13.93 7.91 -24.50
C GLN A 619 -12.97 6.79 -24.07
N GLN A 620 -13.19 5.56 -24.57
CA GLN A 620 -12.29 4.45 -24.29
C GLN A 620 -10.91 4.64 -24.92
N LEU A 621 -10.82 5.20 -26.13
CA LEU A 621 -9.54 5.51 -26.79
C LEU A 621 -8.78 6.62 -26.05
N ARG A 622 -9.44 7.71 -25.63
CA ARG A 622 -8.81 8.75 -24.80
C ARG A 622 -8.28 8.20 -23.49
N ARG A 623 -9.04 7.33 -22.83
CA ARG A 623 -8.63 6.67 -21.59
C ARG A 623 -7.44 5.72 -21.80
N ILE A 624 -7.37 5.02 -22.94
CA ILE A 624 -6.24 4.16 -23.28
C ILE A 624 -5.00 5.01 -23.58
N GLU A 625 -5.16 6.13 -24.28
CA GLU A 625 -4.07 7.06 -24.60
C GLU A 625 -3.52 7.75 -23.35
N GLU A 626 -4.40 8.23 -22.45
CA GLU A 626 -4.00 8.77 -21.15
C GLU A 626 -3.26 7.73 -20.30
N LEU A 627 -3.70 6.46 -20.32
CA LEU A 627 -3.01 5.38 -19.63
C LEU A 627 -1.64 5.09 -20.25
N ARG A 628 -1.51 5.20 -21.58
CA ARG A 628 -0.26 5.02 -22.31
C ARG A 628 0.73 6.15 -22.01
N ARG A 629 0.29 7.42 -22.07
CA ARG A 629 1.10 8.60 -21.71
C ARG A 629 1.57 8.50 -20.26
N ARG A 630 0.68 8.11 -19.33
CA ARG A 630 1.07 7.85 -17.92
C ARG A 630 2.09 6.73 -17.77
N GLN A 631 1.99 5.66 -18.56
CA GLN A 631 2.97 4.56 -18.51
C GLN A 631 4.33 4.98 -19.06
N GLN A 632 4.36 5.71 -20.17
CA GLN A 632 5.58 6.26 -20.75
C GLN A 632 6.25 7.24 -19.79
N GLN A 633 5.48 8.17 -19.20
CA GLN A 633 6.00 9.10 -18.18
C GLN A 633 6.57 8.37 -16.95
N VAL A 634 5.93 7.29 -16.47
CA VAL A 634 6.44 6.50 -15.34
C VAL A 634 7.70 5.71 -15.72
N ALA A 635 7.75 5.12 -16.92
CA ALA A 635 8.93 4.39 -17.40
C ALA A 635 10.13 5.33 -17.59
N ARG A 636 9.92 6.46 -18.28
CA ARG A 636 10.92 7.51 -18.49
C ARG A 636 11.40 8.10 -17.16
N ARG A 637 10.49 8.32 -16.21
CA ARG A 637 10.87 8.76 -14.87
C ARG A 637 11.75 7.75 -14.14
N LYS A 638 11.48 6.45 -14.27
CA LYS A 638 12.35 5.40 -13.70
C LYS A 638 13.72 5.39 -14.37
N GLU A 639 13.78 5.68 -15.67
CA GLU A 639 15.03 5.83 -16.41
C GLU A 639 15.82 7.04 -15.91
N LEU A 640 15.18 8.21 -15.72
CA LEU A 640 15.81 9.39 -15.14
C LEU A 640 16.31 9.15 -13.70
N GLU A 641 15.53 8.45 -12.87
CA GLU A 641 15.94 8.05 -11.50
C GLU A 641 17.12 7.06 -11.52
N ALA A 642 17.22 6.20 -12.54
CA ALA A 642 18.32 5.26 -12.71
C ALA A 642 19.60 5.93 -13.20
N VAL A 643 19.48 7.00 -13.99
CA VAL A 643 20.60 7.72 -14.61
C VAL A 643 21.29 8.70 -13.63
N ALA A 644 20.63 9.11 -12.55
CA ALA A 644 21.12 10.14 -11.63
C ALA A 644 21.04 9.77 -10.12
N PRO A 645 21.74 8.72 -9.66
CA PRO A 645 21.64 8.24 -8.28
C PRO A 645 22.14 9.25 -7.22
N ARG A 646 23.16 10.07 -7.53
CA ARG A 646 23.70 11.05 -6.56
C ARG A 646 22.77 12.24 -6.42
N LEU A 647 22.18 12.66 -7.54
CA LEU A 647 21.15 13.69 -7.55
C LEU A 647 19.92 13.26 -6.73
N GLU A 648 19.51 11.99 -6.86
CA GLU A 648 18.40 11.44 -6.08
C GLU A 648 18.69 11.42 -4.56
N ILE A 649 19.92 11.12 -4.14
CA ILE A 649 20.34 11.25 -2.73
C ILE A 649 20.28 12.72 -2.29
N LEU A 650 20.83 13.64 -3.08
CA LEU A 650 20.84 15.07 -2.75
C LEU A 650 19.42 15.62 -2.58
N ARG A 651 18.49 15.15 -3.41
CA ARG A 651 17.10 15.59 -3.39
C ARG A 651 16.32 14.98 -2.22
N ASN A 652 16.50 13.70 -1.95
CA ASN A 652 15.62 12.99 -1.03
C ASN A 652 16.18 12.85 0.40
N ILE A 653 17.49 12.77 0.54
CA ILE A 653 18.18 12.57 1.83
C ILE A 653 19.45 13.45 1.90
N PRO A 654 19.32 14.78 1.73
CA PRO A 654 20.46 15.70 1.65
C PRO A 654 21.37 15.68 2.88
N PHE A 655 20.84 15.35 4.05
CA PHE A 655 21.58 15.29 5.31
C PHE A 655 22.65 14.19 5.38
N PHE A 656 22.75 13.32 4.37
CA PHE A 656 23.88 12.39 4.19
C PHE A 656 25.15 13.09 3.70
N ILE A 657 24.99 14.25 3.08
CA ILE A 657 26.05 15.06 2.51
C ILE A 657 26.34 16.21 3.47
N PRO A 658 27.60 16.61 3.71
CA PRO A 658 27.90 17.79 4.53
C PRO A 658 27.24 19.07 4.02
N PHE A 659 26.79 19.94 4.93
CA PHE A 659 26.10 21.20 4.57
C PHE A 659 26.93 22.07 3.62
N ALA A 660 28.22 22.25 3.90
CA ALA A 660 29.12 23.05 3.06
C ALA A 660 29.19 22.52 1.62
N THR A 661 29.25 21.20 1.45
CA THR A 661 29.22 20.58 0.11
C THR A 661 27.90 20.83 -0.60
N ARG A 662 26.76 20.73 0.08
CA ARG A 662 25.45 21.02 -0.53
C ARG A 662 25.35 22.46 -1.00
N VAL A 663 25.85 23.40 -0.21
CA VAL A 663 25.90 24.83 -0.60
C VAL A 663 26.77 25.00 -1.84
N GLN A 664 27.93 24.34 -1.89
CA GLN A 664 28.79 24.38 -3.07
C GLN A 664 28.10 23.80 -4.32
N ILE A 665 27.43 22.65 -4.20
CA ILE A 665 26.65 22.06 -5.31
C ILE A 665 25.56 23.03 -5.79
N PHE A 666 24.82 23.64 -4.87
CA PHE A 666 23.80 24.63 -5.19
C PHE A 666 24.38 25.84 -5.93
N ARG A 667 25.55 26.34 -5.51
CA ARG A 667 26.26 27.44 -6.18
C ARG A 667 26.74 27.05 -7.57
N GLU A 668 27.22 25.82 -7.76
CA GLU A 668 27.59 25.30 -9.07
C GLU A 668 26.39 25.18 -10.02
N PHE A 669 25.22 24.76 -9.52
CA PHE A 669 23.98 24.73 -10.29
C PHE A 669 23.58 26.12 -10.76
N ILE A 670 23.58 27.11 -9.85
CA ILE A 670 23.32 28.51 -10.20
C ILE A 670 24.33 29.01 -11.23
N PHE A 671 25.63 28.79 -11.01
CA PHE A 671 26.68 29.27 -11.89
C PHE A 671 26.51 28.74 -13.32
N ARG A 672 26.16 27.45 -13.47
CA ARG A 672 25.91 26.87 -14.80
C ARG A 672 24.66 27.43 -15.47
N ASP A 673 23.56 27.59 -14.72
CA ASP A 673 22.34 28.23 -15.25
C ASP A 673 22.63 29.69 -15.67
N GLN A 674 23.44 30.44 -14.90
CA GLN A 674 23.91 31.79 -15.27
C GLN A 674 24.73 31.76 -16.56
N VAL A 675 25.71 30.85 -16.68
CA VAL A 675 26.54 30.72 -17.89
C VAL A 675 25.68 30.39 -19.12
N GLN A 676 24.70 29.49 -18.98
CA GLN A 676 23.80 29.12 -20.07
C GLN A 676 22.91 30.29 -20.49
N ARG A 677 22.18 30.90 -19.55
CA ARG A 677 21.23 31.99 -19.83
C ARG A 677 21.93 33.27 -20.30
N ARG A 678 23.09 33.59 -19.70
CA ARG A 678 23.86 34.81 -19.99
C ARG A 678 24.91 34.62 -21.10
N ARG A 679 24.87 33.51 -21.86
CA ARG A 679 25.81 33.18 -22.95
C ARG A 679 27.29 33.32 -22.58
N GLY A 680 27.63 32.94 -21.34
CA GLY A 680 28.99 33.05 -20.78
C GLY A 680 29.31 34.37 -20.09
N PHE A 681 28.47 35.41 -20.22
CA PHE A 681 28.64 36.70 -19.55
C PHE A 681 28.02 36.69 -18.15
N VAL A 682 28.67 36.03 -17.20
CA VAL A 682 28.13 35.88 -15.83
C VAL A 682 28.00 37.22 -15.11
N ASP A 683 28.98 38.11 -15.29
CA ASP A 683 29.01 39.44 -14.69
C ASP A 683 27.90 40.35 -15.26
N PRO A 684 27.10 41.03 -14.41
CA PRO A 684 26.00 41.89 -14.85
C PRO A 684 26.38 42.97 -15.87
N ASP A 685 27.51 43.65 -15.69
CA ASP A 685 27.97 44.69 -16.62
C ASP A 685 28.38 44.09 -17.96
N SER A 686 29.11 42.99 -17.91
CA SER A 686 29.51 42.23 -19.09
C SER A 686 28.30 41.69 -19.87
N TRP A 687 27.27 41.20 -19.16
CA TRP A 687 26.02 40.77 -19.77
C TRP A 687 25.29 41.93 -20.43
N ARG A 688 25.14 43.07 -19.74
CA ARG A 688 24.50 44.27 -20.31
C ARG A 688 25.21 44.74 -21.56
N LEU A 689 26.55 44.81 -21.53
CA LEU A 689 27.35 45.18 -22.68
C LEU A 689 27.18 44.15 -23.80
N SER A 690 27.13 42.86 -23.48
CA SER A 690 26.86 41.81 -24.45
C SER A 690 25.47 41.96 -25.06
N VAL A 691 24.41 42.26 -24.31
CA VAL A 691 23.05 42.46 -24.84
C VAL A 691 22.99 43.71 -25.71
N ALA A 692 23.65 44.79 -25.29
CA ALA A 692 23.78 46.01 -26.07
C ALA A 692 24.60 45.80 -27.36
N GLN A 693 25.58 44.90 -27.36
CA GLN A 693 26.45 44.60 -28.50
C GLN A 693 25.92 43.46 -29.40
N SER A 694 25.15 42.51 -28.85
CA SER A 694 24.88 41.21 -29.48
C SER A 694 24.02 41.29 -30.73
N LEU A 695 23.35 42.41 -31.04
CA LEU A 695 22.52 42.50 -32.24
C LEU A 695 22.52 43.90 -32.86
N MET A 696 23.37 44.10 -33.88
CA MET A 696 23.01 44.87 -35.08
C MET A 696 21.87 44.18 -35.88
N GLY A 697 20.91 43.55 -35.20
CA GLY A 697 19.75 42.89 -35.76
C GLY A 697 18.49 43.65 -35.37
N LEU A 698 17.72 44.07 -36.36
CA LEU A 698 16.43 44.73 -36.20
C LEU A 698 15.36 43.70 -35.85
N SER A 699 14.40 44.08 -34.99
CA SER A 699 13.11 43.38 -34.89
C SER A 699 12.31 43.51 -36.19
N ASP A 700 11.22 42.75 -36.34
CA ASP A 700 10.27 42.86 -37.48
C ASP A 700 9.75 44.31 -37.66
N ASP A 701 9.80 45.11 -36.60
CA ASP A 701 9.42 46.54 -36.54
C ASP A 701 10.59 47.53 -36.66
N GLY A 702 11.81 47.06 -36.94
CA GLY A 702 12.98 47.92 -37.16
C GLY A 702 13.60 48.56 -35.92
N ARG A 703 13.29 48.06 -34.71
CA ARG A 703 13.90 48.52 -33.45
C ARG A 703 15.09 47.65 -33.03
N PRO A 704 16.10 48.20 -32.33
CA PRO A 704 17.21 47.40 -31.79
C PRO A 704 16.70 46.48 -30.67
N MET A 705 16.63 45.17 -30.94
CA MET A 705 16.14 44.15 -29.99
C MET A 705 16.84 44.20 -28.62
N GLY A 706 18.13 44.55 -28.57
CA GLY A 706 18.89 44.64 -27.31
C GLY A 706 18.41 45.76 -26.38
N HIS A 707 17.90 46.88 -26.94
CA HIS A 707 17.40 47.99 -26.13
C HIS A 707 16.04 47.64 -25.49
N ASP A 708 15.21 46.86 -26.19
CA ASP A 708 13.91 46.42 -25.66
C ASP A 708 14.10 45.41 -24.51
N ILE A 709 15.09 44.53 -24.60
CA ILE A 709 15.45 43.61 -23.50
C ILE A 709 15.96 44.40 -22.29
N LEU A 710 16.93 45.31 -22.49
CA LEU A 710 17.46 46.11 -21.37
C LEU A 710 16.39 46.97 -20.71
N ASN A 711 15.45 47.53 -21.48
CA ASN A 711 14.32 48.29 -20.94
C ASN A 711 13.37 47.43 -20.12
N ARG A 712 13.09 46.18 -20.52
CA ARG A 712 12.25 45.27 -19.74
C ARG A 712 12.89 44.88 -18.40
N HIS A 713 14.21 44.90 -18.32
CA HIS A 713 14.96 44.57 -17.11
C HIS A 713 15.28 45.81 -16.25
N HIS A 714 14.81 46.99 -16.67
CA HIS A 714 14.93 48.25 -15.96
C HIS A 714 13.61 48.58 -15.24
N ALA A 715 13.68 48.93 -13.95
CA ALA A 715 12.52 49.39 -13.21
C ALA A 715 12.78 50.69 -12.47
N ASN A 716 11.74 51.53 -12.48
CA ASN A 716 11.63 52.78 -11.77
C ASN A 716 10.78 52.58 -10.51
N ILE A 717 11.36 52.77 -9.33
CA ILE A 717 10.76 52.28 -8.08
C ILE A 717 10.70 53.38 -7.03
N ARG A 718 9.52 53.60 -6.46
CA ARG A 718 9.31 54.57 -5.38
C ARG A 718 9.58 53.93 -4.03
N ARG A 719 10.32 54.63 -3.16
CA ARG A 719 10.62 54.14 -1.80
C ARG A 719 9.38 53.92 -0.92
N GLU A 720 8.26 54.59 -1.23
CA GLU A 720 7.00 54.45 -0.49
C GLU A 720 6.15 53.25 -0.93
N SER A 721 6.47 52.63 -2.07
CA SER A 721 5.64 51.61 -2.73
C SER A 721 6.53 50.55 -3.40
N LEU A 722 7.53 50.07 -2.65
CA LEU A 722 8.59 49.21 -3.17
C LEU A 722 8.05 47.93 -3.79
N PHE A 723 7.21 47.19 -3.05
CA PHE A 723 6.68 45.91 -3.53
C PHE A 723 5.71 46.05 -4.71
N GLN A 724 4.79 47.02 -4.66
CA GLN A 724 3.79 47.22 -5.71
C GLN A 724 4.44 47.64 -7.03
N ASP A 725 5.37 48.60 -6.99
CA ASP A 725 6.08 49.07 -8.18
C ASP A 725 6.95 47.93 -8.75
N ALA A 726 7.59 47.14 -7.90
CA ALA A 726 8.35 45.96 -8.33
C ALA A 726 7.47 44.89 -8.99
N PHE A 727 6.28 44.63 -8.44
CA PHE A 727 5.34 43.66 -8.98
C PHE A 727 4.86 44.07 -10.38
N GLU A 728 4.45 45.33 -10.55
CA GLU A 728 3.98 45.84 -11.84
C GLU A 728 5.06 45.81 -12.93
N GLN A 729 6.32 46.07 -12.57
CA GLN A 729 7.42 46.11 -13.53
C GLN A 729 8.00 44.73 -13.84
N PHE A 730 8.15 43.87 -12.81
CA PHE A 730 8.94 42.64 -12.95
C PHE A 730 8.16 41.34 -13.03
N TYR A 731 6.87 41.33 -12.71
CA TYR A 731 6.09 40.08 -12.70
C TYR A 731 6.05 39.40 -14.07
N ASP A 732 5.87 40.20 -15.13
CA ASP A 732 5.71 39.72 -16.51
C ASP A 732 7.03 39.23 -17.15
N LEU A 733 8.20 39.45 -16.53
CA LEU A 733 9.46 38.90 -17.05
C LEU A 733 9.52 37.37 -16.99
N GLY A 734 8.75 36.74 -16.11
CA GLY A 734 8.79 35.29 -15.94
C GLY A 734 10.22 34.80 -15.65
N ASP A 735 10.68 33.88 -16.49
CA ASP A 735 12.03 33.30 -16.48
C ASP A 735 13.16 34.32 -16.68
N GLY A 736 12.88 35.43 -17.37
CA GLY A 736 13.82 36.54 -17.57
C GLY A 736 14.27 37.18 -16.25
N PHE A 737 13.52 37.01 -15.15
CA PHE A 737 13.88 37.55 -13.85
C PHE A 737 15.21 36.97 -13.29
N LYS A 738 15.68 35.83 -13.79
CA LYS A 738 17.02 35.29 -13.45
C LYS A 738 18.18 36.11 -14.03
N GLU A 739 17.93 36.86 -15.10
CA GLU A 739 18.93 37.74 -15.70
C GLU A 739 19.15 39.01 -14.85
N PRO A 740 20.27 39.73 -15.02
CA PRO A 740 20.53 40.93 -14.25
C PRO A 740 19.42 41.97 -14.41
N ILE A 741 18.98 42.56 -13.29
CA ILE A 741 17.98 43.65 -13.26
C ILE A 741 18.64 44.96 -12.86
N GLN A 742 18.09 46.06 -13.35
CA GLN A 742 18.53 47.42 -13.06
C GLN A 742 17.42 48.20 -12.36
N ILE A 743 17.78 48.94 -11.32
CA ILE A 743 16.84 49.68 -10.49
C ILE A 743 17.20 51.15 -10.47
N SER A 744 16.20 52.01 -10.59
CA SER A 744 16.32 53.45 -10.39
C SER A 744 15.29 53.91 -9.36
N PHE A 745 15.78 54.40 -8.22
CA PHE A 745 14.89 54.91 -7.17
C PHE A 745 14.35 56.28 -7.56
N ILE A 746 13.05 56.48 -7.33
CA ILE A 746 12.35 57.73 -7.60
C ILE A 746 11.82 58.29 -6.26
N ASP A 747 12.12 59.55 -5.98
CA ASP A 747 11.59 60.26 -4.80
C ASP A 747 10.11 60.67 -5.01
N LYS A 748 9.44 61.12 -3.96
CA LYS A 748 8.02 61.55 -3.94
C LYS A 748 7.68 62.62 -4.99
N PHE A 749 8.69 63.36 -5.47
CA PHE A 749 8.57 64.40 -6.49
C PHE A 749 8.87 63.91 -7.92
N GLY A 750 9.01 62.60 -8.14
CA GLY A 750 9.24 62.02 -9.47
C GLY A 750 10.67 62.19 -10.00
N THR A 751 11.61 62.62 -9.15
CA THR A 751 13.01 62.84 -9.55
C THR A 751 13.83 61.58 -9.26
N PRO A 752 14.67 61.11 -10.21
CA PRO A 752 15.54 59.97 -9.99
C PRO A 752 16.61 60.32 -8.94
N GLU A 753 16.74 59.47 -7.92
CA GLU A 753 17.79 59.58 -6.92
C GLU A 753 19.16 59.29 -7.57
N ALA A 754 20.19 60.07 -7.20
CA ALA A 754 21.53 59.87 -7.73
C ALA A 754 22.15 58.58 -7.17
N GLY A 755 22.07 57.49 -7.94
CA GLY A 755 22.71 56.20 -7.64
C GLY A 755 23.45 55.66 -8.86
N ILE A 756 24.74 55.33 -8.68
CA ILE A 756 25.53 54.65 -9.71
C ILE A 756 25.30 53.14 -9.56
N ASP A 757 24.74 52.52 -10.59
CA ASP A 757 24.37 51.11 -10.62
C ASP A 757 25.59 50.19 -10.84
N GLY A 758 26.46 50.12 -9.82
CA GLY A 758 27.56 49.16 -9.72
C GLY A 758 27.18 47.93 -8.87
N GLY A 759 25.92 47.47 -8.92
CA GLY A 759 25.41 46.32 -8.16
C GLY A 759 24.96 46.63 -6.71
N GLY A 760 25.36 47.77 -6.14
CA GLY A 760 24.95 48.20 -4.80
C GLY A 760 23.45 48.54 -4.70
N VAL A 761 22.91 49.22 -5.72
CA VAL A 761 21.50 49.66 -5.76
C VAL A 761 20.54 48.47 -5.87
N THR A 762 20.85 47.49 -6.71
CA THR A 762 20.04 46.25 -6.82
C THR A 762 20.01 45.47 -5.51
N LYS A 763 21.13 45.41 -4.79
CA LYS A 763 21.18 44.78 -3.47
C LYS A 763 20.35 45.54 -2.43
N GLU A 764 20.44 46.87 -2.40
CA GLU A 764 19.62 47.73 -1.55
C GLU A 764 18.13 47.51 -1.82
N PHE A 765 17.75 47.51 -3.10
CA PHE A 765 16.39 47.26 -3.54
C PHE A 765 15.86 45.90 -3.06
N LEU A 766 16.55 44.80 -3.39
CA LEU A 766 16.10 43.46 -3.01
C LEU A 766 15.95 43.30 -1.49
N THR A 767 16.86 43.88 -0.72
CA THR A 767 16.78 43.86 0.75
C THR A 767 15.58 44.68 1.24
N SER A 768 15.34 45.85 0.66
CA SER A 768 14.26 46.76 1.08
C SER A 768 12.88 46.24 0.70
N VAL A 769 12.72 45.66 -0.50
CA VAL A 769 11.44 45.06 -0.94
C VAL A 769 11.05 43.89 -0.07
N ILE A 770 12.01 43.05 0.31
CA ILE A 770 11.74 41.92 1.20
C ILE A 770 11.24 42.44 2.55
N ASN A 771 11.94 43.42 3.15
CA ASN A 771 11.52 44.00 4.42
C ASN A 771 10.13 44.66 4.35
N ASP A 772 9.80 45.29 3.23
CA ASP A 772 8.47 45.87 2.98
C ASP A 772 7.39 44.80 2.81
N ALA A 773 7.64 43.81 1.95
CA ALA A 773 6.67 42.78 1.58
C ALA A 773 6.36 41.77 2.70
N PHE A 774 7.31 41.53 3.60
CA PHE A 774 7.15 40.63 4.75
C PHE A 774 6.76 41.34 6.05
N ASN A 775 6.48 42.65 6.01
CA ASN A 775 6.08 43.39 7.20
C ASN A 775 4.66 42.99 7.66
N PRO A 776 4.49 42.38 8.85
CA PRO A 776 3.19 41.90 9.32
C PRO A 776 2.20 43.02 9.64
N SER A 777 2.68 44.25 9.87
CA SER A 777 1.86 45.39 10.30
C SER A 777 1.18 46.14 9.14
N GLY A 778 1.38 45.69 7.89
CA GLY A 778 0.77 46.31 6.71
C GLY A 778 -0.74 46.09 6.62
N THR A 779 -1.47 47.05 6.04
CA THR A 779 -2.94 47.05 5.90
C THR A 779 -3.49 45.89 5.05
N SER A 780 -2.64 45.22 4.27
CA SER A 780 -2.96 44.01 3.50
C SER A 780 -1.77 43.05 3.55
N SER A 781 -1.33 42.71 4.77
CA SER A 781 -0.18 41.84 4.94
C SER A 781 -0.45 40.42 4.42
N LEU A 782 0.40 39.98 3.48
CA LEU A 782 0.41 38.62 2.95
C LEU A 782 1.00 37.62 3.95
N PHE A 783 1.79 38.10 4.93
CA PHE A 783 2.43 37.26 5.94
C PHE A 783 2.03 37.72 7.34
N ILE A 784 1.95 36.76 8.26
CA ILE A 784 1.71 37.01 9.67
C ILE A 784 2.80 36.33 10.49
N GLU A 785 3.01 36.84 11.70
CA GLU A 785 3.96 36.30 12.67
C GLU A 785 3.23 35.39 13.66
N ASN A 786 3.89 34.31 14.07
CA ASN A 786 3.48 33.52 15.24
C ASN A 786 3.99 34.18 16.54
N ASP A 787 3.72 33.55 17.68
CA ASP A 787 4.15 34.02 19.01
C ASP A 787 5.69 34.14 19.16
N GLN A 788 6.46 33.54 18.24
CA GLN A 788 7.93 33.57 18.19
C GLN A 788 8.48 34.56 17.17
N HIS A 789 7.65 35.42 16.57
CA HIS A 789 8.02 36.34 15.48
C HIS A 789 8.51 35.63 14.19
N LEU A 790 8.11 34.37 13.98
CA LEU A 790 8.39 33.64 12.75
C LEU A 790 7.26 33.87 11.74
N LEU A 791 7.64 34.19 10.50
CA LEU A 791 6.70 34.55 9.45
C LEU A 791 6.14 33.32 8.73
N TYR A 792 4.85 33.36 8.42
CA TYR A 792 4.18 32.39 7.56
C TYR A 792 3.05 33.05 6.75
N PRO A 793 2.62 32.46 5.61
CA PRO A 793 1.56 33.04 4.79
C PRO A 793 0.25 33.19 5.58
N ASN A 794 -0.41 34.33 5.43
CA ASN A 794 -1.67 34.61 6.11
C ASN A 794 -2.77 33.64 5.61
N PRO A 795 -3.27 32.73 6.45
CA PRO A 795 -4.24 31.72 6.03
C PRO A 795 -5.62 32.33 5.74
N THR A 796 -5.90 33.53 6.24
CA THR A 796 -7.23 34.15 6.19
C THR A 796 -7.40 35.17 5.06
N ILE A 797 -6.31 35.62 4.42
CA ILE A 797 -6.35 36.75 3.48
C ILE A 797 -7.33 36.55 2.31
N ILE A 798 -7.39 35.35 1.75
CA ILE A 798 -8.29 35.00 0.65
C ILE A 798 -9.75 35.01 1.14
N GLU A 799 -10.02 34.47 2.32
CA GLU A 799 -11.37 34.43 2.87
C GLU A 799 -11.87 35.81 3.29
N GLN A 800 -11.00 36.62 3.90
CA GLN A 800 -11.27 38.02 4.24
C GLN A 800 -11.61 38.83 2.97
N ARG A 801 -10.81 38.69 1.91
CA ARG A 801 -11.08 39.36 0.63
C ARG A 801 -12.40 38.92 0.01
N LYS A 802 -12.69 37.62 0.02
CA LYS A 802 -13.99 37.09 -0.44
C LYS A 802 -15.14 37.66 0.38
N ALA A 803 -15.00 37.77 1.70
CA ALA A 803 -16.03 38.31 2.58
C ALA A 803 -16.26 39.82 2.37
N GLU A 804 -15.22 40.59 2.05
CA GLU A 804 -15.34 42.00 1.63
C GLU A 804 -16.13 42.14 0.34
N LEU A 805 -15.76 41.38 -0.69
CA LEU A 805 -16.44 41.43 -1.99
C LEU A 805 -17.92 41.00 -1.89
N ARG A 806 -18.24 40.03 -1.01
CA ARG A 806 -19.64 39.69 -0.70
C ARG A 806 -20.40 40.86 -0.07
N ARG A 807 -19.77 41.64 0.82
CA ARG A 807 -20.38 42.84 1.42
C ARG A 807 -20.62 43.93 0.39
N GLU A 808 -19.78 44.00 -0.64
CA GLU A 808 -19.94 44.90 -1.79
C GLU A 808 -20.99 44.43 -2.81
N GLY A 809 -21.63 43.28 -2.57
CA GLY A 809 -22.69 42.73 -3.42
C GLY A 809 -22.19 41.90 -4.60
N VAL A 810 -20.91 41.51 -4.62
CA VAL A 810 -20.33 40.66 -5.65
C VAL A 810 -20.77 39.19 -5.42
N PRO A 811 -21.41 38.53 -6.41
CA PRO A 811 -21.86 37.15 -6.25
C PRO A 811 -20.68 36.17 -6.18
N ASP A 812 -20.88 35.07 -5.42
CA ASP A 812 -19.91 33.98 -5.30
C ASP A 812 -19.65 33.35 -6.68
N ARG A 813 -18.38 32.99 -6.95
CA ARG A 813 -17.89 32.45 -8.24
C ARG A 813 -18.00 33.39 -9.45
N SER A 814 -18.19 34.69 -9.23
CA SER A 814 -18.09 35.68 -10.31
C SER A 814 -16.66 35.79 -10.88
N PRO A 815 -16.50 36.20 -12.15
CA PRO A 815 -15.18 36.40 -12.75
C PRO A 815 -14.35 37.47 -12.01
N ILE A 816 -15.01 38.46 -11.42
CA ILE A 816 -14.37 39.53 -10.61
C ILE A 816 -13.75 38.93 -9.34
N MET A 817 -14.50 38.08 -8.62
CA MET A 817 -14.01 37.38 -7.43
C MET A 817 -12.79 36.51 -7.77
N ASN A 818 -12.84 35.78 -8.88
CA ASN A 818 -11.74 34.93 -9.31
C ASN A 818 -10.50 35.76 -9.71
N ALA A 819 -10.68 36.92 -10.35
CA ALA A 819 -9.59 37.81 -10.72
C ALA A 819 -8.86 38.36 -9.48
N GLU A 820 -9.59 38.79 -8.44
CA GLU A 820 -9.02 39.27 -7.18
C GLU A 820 -8.24 38.17 -6.44
N VAL A 821 -8.77 36.94 -6.40
CA VAL A 821 -8.05 35.80 -5.82
C VAL A 821 -6.78 35.50 -6.64
N LYS A 822 -6.87 35.53 -7.97
CA LYS A 822 -5.72 35.31 -8.85
C LYS A 822 -4.64 36.35 -8.60
N GLU A 823 -5.01 37.62 -8.46
CA GLU A 823 -4.09 38.72 -8.15
C GLU A 823 -3.32 38.50 -6.84
N ILE A 824 -4.00 38.07 -5.77
CA ILE A 824 -3.34 37.71 -4.50
C ILE A 824 -2.35 36.55 -4.70
N LEU A 825 -2.73 35.51 -5.45
CA LEU A 825 -1.84 34.38 -5.74
C LEU A 825 -0.61 34.79 -6.55
N LYS A 826 -0.79 35.69 -7.54
CA LYS A 826 0.34 36.25 -8.31
C LYS A 826 1.34 36.99 -7.41
N ARG A 827 0.85 37.72 -6.40
CA ARG A 827 1.72 38.42 -5.44
C ARG A 827 2.53 37.45 -4.58
N TYR A 828 1.92 36.36 -4.11
CA TYR A 828 2.66 35.29 -3.43
C TYR A 828 3.71 34.64 -4.34
N GLU A 829 3.37 34.39 -5.61
CA GLU A 829 4.31 33.86 -6.59
C GLU A 829 5.49 34.81 -6.80
N PHE A 830 5.22 36.10 -7.00
CA PHE A 830 6.25 37.11 -7.17
C PHE A 830 7.19 37.22 -5.97
N LEU A 831 6.64 37.15 -4.76
CA LEU A 831 7.44 37.16 -3.54
C LEU A 831 8.35 35.94 -3.45
N GLY A 832 7.86 34.77 -3.86
CA GLY A 832 8.69 33.57 -4.03
C GLY A 832 9.81 33.78 -5.05
N ARG A 833 9.53 34.46 -6.18
CA ARG A 833 10.55 34.81 -7.19
C ARG A 833 11.59 35.78 -6.64
N ILE A 834 11.21 36.78 -5.84
CA ILE A 834 12.14 37.71 -5.20
C ILE A 834 13.11 36.96 -4.27
N ILE A 835 12.61 36.05 -3.44
CA ILE A 835 13.47 35.22 -2.59
C ILE A 835 14.39 34.34 -3.44
N GLY A 836 13.85 33.71 -4.48
CA GLY A 836 14.63 32.94 -5.44
C GLY A 836 15.74 33.77 -6.09
N LYS A 837 15.47 35.03 -6.44
CA LYS A 837 16.43 35.98 -6.99
C LYS A 837 17.55 36.30 -6.02
N CYS A 838 17.24 36.54 -4.74
CA CYS A 838 18.26 36.74 -3.72
C CYS A 838 19.17 35.51 -3.57
N LEU A 839 18.59 34.30 -3.54
CA LEU A 839 19.36 33.06 -3.50
C LEU A 839 20.25 32.90 -4.74
N TYR A 840 19.71 33.21 -5.93
CA TYR A 840 20.38 33.13 -7.22
C TYR A 840 21.57 34.10 -7.33
N GLU A 841 21.41 35.36 -6.92
CA GLU A 841 22.49 36.35 -6.93
C GLU A 841 23.43 36.24 -5.71
N GLY A 842 23.13 35.34 -4.76
CA GLY A 842 23.94 35.14 -3.55
C GLY A 842 23.83 36.25 -2.52
N ILE A 843 22.67 36.92 -2.48
CA ILE A 843 22.35 37.98 -1.52
C ILE A 843 21.71 37.34 -0.29
N LEU A 844 22.24 37.69 0.89
CA LEU A 844 21.68 37.27 2.17
C LEU A 844 20.38 38.03 2.45
N VAL A 845 19.38 37.28 2.92
CA VAL A 845 18.06 37.80 3.29
C VAL A 845 17.89 37.64 4.80
N ASP A 846 17.47 38.70 5.48
CA ASP A 846 17.26 38.71 6.93
C ASP A 846 15.77 38.52 7.26
N VAL A 847 15.26 37.32 6.97
CA VAL A 847 13.86 36.95 7.24
C VAL A 847 13.82 35.58 7.91
N SER A 848 13.08 35.49 9.01
CA SER A 848 12.89 34.25 9.76
C SER A 848 11.50 33.68 9.48
N PHE A 849 11.45 32.54 8.80
CA PHE A 849 10.21 31.84 8.48
C PHE A 849 9.91 30.75 9.50
N ALA A 850 8.62 30.46 9.70
CA ALA A 850 8.19 29.34 10.52
C ALA A 850 8.66 27.99 9.92
N GLY A 851 9.04 27.04 10.78
CA GLY A 851 9.63 25.77 10.37
C GLY A 851 8.74 24.97 9.42
N PHE A 852 7.45 24.87 9.75
CA PHE A 852 6.45 24.18 8.91
C PHE A 852 6.34 24.76 7.49
N PHE A 853 6.59 26.07 7.31
CA PHE A 853 6.54 26.74 6.02
C PHE A 853 7.80 26.43 5.19
N LEU A 854 8.99 26.48 5.81
CA LEU A 854 10.24 26.10 5.16
C LEU A 854 10.29 24.62 4.76
N LEU A 855 9.73 23.74 5.59
CA LEU A 855 9.61 22.31 5.26
C LEU A 855 8.78 22.09 4.00
N LYS A 856 7.74 22.90 3.75
CA LYS A 856 6.99 22.84 2.49
C LYS A 856 7.86 23.19 1.29
N TRP A 857 8.73 24.20 1.37
CA TRP A 857 9.64 24.59 0.28
C TRP A 857 10.60 23.47 -0.11
N ALA A 858 11.18 22.79 0.88
CA ALA A 858 12.09 21.67 0.66
C ALA A 858 11.41 20.45 0.02
N LEU A 859 10.07 20.37 0.08
CA LEU A 859 9.27 19.24 -0.36
C LEU A 859 8.49 19.49 -1.66
N THR A 860 8.31 20.75 -2.07
CA THR A 860 7.57 21.14 -3.29
C THR A 860 8.44 21.35 -4.54
N GLY A 861 9.77 21.39 -4.39
CA GLY A 861 10.71 21.79 -5.45
C GLY A 861 11.15 20.74 -6.48
N GLY A 862 10.40 19.66 -6.72
CA GLY A 862 10.72 18.79 -7.86
C GLY A 862 9.50 18.21 -8.56
N THR A 863 9.46 18.42 -9.86
CA THR A 863 8.40 18.01 -10.80
C THR A 863 8.39 16.50 -11.06
N SER A 864 9.53 15.83 -10.98
CA SER A 864 9.62 14.37 -10.86
C SER A 864 9.29 13.96 -9.43
N SER A 865 8.96 12.71 -9.10
CA SER A 865 9.15 12.24 -7.71
C SER A 865 7.86 11.95 -6.93
N ALA A 866 7.27 12.99 -6.35
CA ALA A 866 6.80 12.80 -4.99
C ALA A 866 5.58 13.63 -4.55
N ARG A 867 4.65 13.98 -5.46
CA ARG A 867 3.33 14.52 -5.02
C ARG A 867 2.59 13.57 -4.04
N LYS A 868 2.87 12.26 -4.07
CA LYS A 868 2.32 11.26 -3.12
C LYS A 868 3.30 10.76 -2.05
N GLU A 869 4.61 10.86 -2.27
CA GLU A 869 5.65 10.29 -1.40
C GLU A 869 6.40 11.33 -0.56
N SER A 870 6.41 12.60 -0.96
CA SER A 870 7.04 13.74 -0.26
C SER A 870 6.04 14.82 0.12
N SER A 871 4.74 14.52 0.14
CA SER A 871 3.79 15.48 0.71
C SER A 871 4.22 15.78 2.14
N TYR A 872 4.43 17.07 2.42
CA TYR A 872 4.65 17.55 3.78
C TYR A 872 3.58 16.93 4.69
N ARG A 873 4.03 16.15 5.68
CA ARG A 873 3.16 15.51 6.65
C ARG A 873 3.26 16.32 7.93
N ALA A 874 2.26 17.16 8.16
CA ALA A 874 2.15 17.90 9.39
C ALA A 874 2.21 16.93 10.59
N ASN A 875 2.99 17.31 11.58
CA ASN A 875 3.21 16.67 12.86
C ASN A 875 2.63 17.57 13.96
N LEU A 876 2.39 17.02 15.15
CA LEU A 876 1.92 17.79 16.30
C LEU A 876 2.82 18.99 16.64
N ASN A 877 4.14 18.87 16.44
CA ASN A 877 5.08 19.97 16.65
C ASN A 877 4.86 21.16 15.69
N ASP A 878 4.32 20.93 14.49
CA ASP A 878 4.01 22.03 13.58
C ASP A 878 2.84 22.87 14.08
N VAL A 879 1.94 22.26 14.88
CA VAL A 879 0.85 22.98 15.56
C VAL A 879 1.40 23.90 16.62
N ARG A 880 2.44 23.49 17.35
CA ARG A 880 3.14 24.35 18.32
C ARG A 880 3.71 25.60 17.66
N ASP A 881 4.31 25.47 16.49
CA ASP A 881 4.85 26.60 15.73
C ASP A 881 3.75 27.49 15.12
N LEU A 882 2.56 26.93 14.86
CA LEU A 882 1.43 27.66 14.26
C LEU A 882 0.59 28.40 15.30
N ASP A 883 0.26 27.73 16.41
CA ASP A 883 -0.58 28.21 17.50
C ASP A 883 -0.23 27.46 18.79
N GLU A 884 0.56 28.11 19.65
CA GLU A 884 1.01 27.51 20.91
C GLU A 884 -0.17 27.24 21.86
N SER A 885 -1.20 28.09 21.85
CA SER A 885 -2.37 27.95 22.72
C SER A 885 -3.21 26.72 22.35
N LEU A 886 -3.36 26.46 21.05
CA LEU A 886 -4.01 25.25 20.56
C LEU A 886 -3.19 24.01 20.90
N TYR A 887 -1.86 24.06 20.72
CA TYR A 887 -0.97 22.96 21.08
C TYR A 887 -1.04 22.62 22.57
N GLN A 888 -1.05 23.61 23.47
CA GLN A 888 -1.19 23.37 24.92
C GLN A 888 -2.56 22.81 25.32
N GLY A 889 -3.60 23.03 24.50
CA GLY A 889 -4.95 22.54 24.74
C GLY A 889 -5.23 21.12 24.23
N LEU A 890 -4.41 20.61 23.31
CA LEU A 890 -4.44 19.24 22.79
C LEU A 890 -3.73 18.28 23.74
#